data_AF-A0A1B7WN36-F1
#
_entry.id   AF-A0A1B7WN36-F1
#
_cell.length_a   1.000
_cell.length_b   1.000
_cell.length_c   1.000
_cell.angle_alpha   90.00
_cell.angle_beta   90.00
_cell.angle_gamma   90.00
#
_symmetry.space_group_name_H-M   'P 1'
#
loop_
_entity.id
_entity.type
_entity.pdbx_description
1 polymer ?
#
loop_
_entity_poly.entity_id
_entity_poly.type
_entity_poly.pdbx_seq_one_letter_code
_entity_poly.pdbx_strand_id
1 'polypeptide(L)'
;MDKKDHFRNLIYTDWILNETKFNPEYLHSRETIFTIGNGYLGTRGTFEEGYPRALSATFINGVYDDVPVVYTELVNCPDWLPLTVIIEGERFRLDQGTILKYNRKLDLHHGILSRCLRWCSPNGKAIDIHFERFASLADQHIVGQRCQLTPVNFDGLIEIQASINSYSENQGFNHWEGLDQGKITQGFWLHSRTRNSRIDVGIAAKITISGTDIDLQINTTPGYPSLNATVAGQIQQTITIVKIVSIFTSNEIAEPVVAAKEKLVNIPNYITLIDAHAQAWEQVWQQSDIIIEGDITAAFAVRYNLFQLLIAALRDNNHISIPAKTLSGFGYHGHIFWDTEIFILPFFTFTQPNLARNLLSYRYHTLPGARRKAAHYGYQGAMFAWESAVTGDEATPRWSLRSDFYAEDIRIWCRDREIHISADITYAIWYYWQVTEDDEWMRDYGAEIILDTAIFWSSRVEFNPQLECYEIRGVIGADEYHELVHNNCFTNRMVQWHLEKALIIYNWLHSTFPEVAIKLEHKLQITSQVINHWTEIIAKMLIIHNPETGLIEQCEGFFQLDDINLAKYEPREKSIQIILGMEETNKGQVIKQPDVLMLLYLMRESADFPYNQQTLQVNWDYYAPRTDISYGSSLGPAIHAILAADLGKSQEAYEYFMQAAMVDLEDKRGNTQDGIHGASAGGIWQAVIFGFGGIQFRENVPVAHPHLPPTWTRLKFKLQWHGKWHEFDLRQELPKTRKPNIQGVIFDLDGVLTNTAEYHYQAWQKLANEEGLPFNREMNEALRGVSRRASLILIIGNREYSEVQIQEMMSRKNDYYVELIHNITPTDLLPGAVALLDELRQAGIKIAIGSASKNARLVIEKLGIGGKVDVITDGDTVQAAKPAPDLFLHAANQLGIPPNECVVFEDAAVGIIAAKAANMWAVGLGPQERVGAADVVLPSLAEVKWEELIRAC
;
A
#
# COMPACT_ATOMS: atom_id res chain seq x y z
N MET A 1 10.64 17.56 20.73
CA MET A 1 9.67 17.86 19.66
C MET A 1 9.61 16.62 18.79
N ASP A 2 8.49 15.90 18.86
CA ASP A 2 8.31 14.56 18.30
C ASP A 2 8.27 14.54 16.77
N LYS A 3 9.14 13.74 16.14
CA LYS A 3 9.15 13.49 14.69
C LYS A 3 7.96 12.65 14.19
N LYS A 4 7.09 12.16 15.08
CA LYS A 4 5.94 11.30 14.71
C LYS A 4 4.77 12.04 14.05
N ASP A 5 4.79 13.38 14.00
CA ASP A 5 3.71 14.18 13.40
C ASP A 5 3.89 14.48 11.89
N HIS A 6 4.95 13.98 11.26
CA HIS A 6 5.38 14.39 9.92
C HIS A 6 4.63 13.75 8.73
N PHE A 7 3.87 12.66 8.92
CA PHE A 7 3.12 12.01 7.83
C PHE A 7 1.72 12.61 7.56
N ARG A 8 1.29 13.61 8.34
CA ARG A 8 -0.08 14.21 8.33
C ARG A 8 -0.52 14.92 7.04
N ASN A 9 0.26 14.91 5.96
CA ASN A 9 -0.07 15.66 4.74
C ASN A 9 -0.80 14.85 3.66
N LEU A 10 -0.77 13.52 3.72
CA LEU A 10 -1.64 12.66 2.91
C LEU A 10 -2.92 12.33 3.68
N ILE A 11 -4.04 12.47 3.00
CA ILE A 11 -5.35 12.04 3.48
C ILE A 11 -5.85 10.96 2.53
N TYR A 12 -6.23 9.83 3.11
CA TYR A 12 -6.81 8.70 2.39
C TYR A 12 -8.32 8.71 2.58
N THR A 13 -9.03 8.53 1.48
CA THR A 13 -10.46 8.18 1.49
C THR A 13 -10.63 6.91 0.65
N ASP A 14 -11.86 6.45 0.43
CA ASP A 14 -12.15 5.18 -0.23
C ASP A 14 -11.34 4.91 -1.53
N TRP A 15 -11.23 5.92 -2.40
CA TRP A 15 -10.53 5.84 -3.69
C TRP A 15 -9.52 6.96 -3.95
N ILE A 16 -9.48 7.98 -3.08
CA ILE A 16 -8.70 9.19 -3.32
C ILE A 16 -7.53 9.27 -2.36
N LEU A 17 -6.34 9.41 -2.94
CA LEU A 17 -5.16 9.91 -2.26
C LEU A 17 -5.11 11.44 -2.38
N ASN A 18 -5.02 12.15 -1.26
CA ASN A 18 -5.04 13.60 -1.27
C ASN A 18 -3.83 14.19 -0.52
N GLU A 19 -2.99 14.95 -1.22
CA GLU A 19 -1.94 15.79 -0.65
C GLU A 19 -2.46 17.22 -0.48
N THR A 20 -2.63 17.66 0.76
CA THR A 20 -3.24 18.98 1.07
C THR A 20 -2.24 20.12 1.12
N LYS A 21 -0.94 19.82 1.16
CA LYS A 21 0.15 20.80 1.20
C LYS A 21 1.36 20.25 0.47
N PHE A 22 2.00 21.10 -0.33
CA PHE A 22 3.29 20.79 -0.92
C PHE A 22 4.39 20.92 0.13
N ASN A 23 5.21 19.86 0.30
CA ASN A 23 6.45 19.91 1.07
C ASN A 23 7.60 19.40 0.17
N PRO A 24 8.63 20.23 -0.12
CA PRO A 24 9.75 19.83 -0.97
C PRO A 24 10.63 18.73 -0.37
N GLU A 25 10.57 18.45 0.92
CA GLU A 25 11.32 17.34 1.55
C GLU A 25 10.86 15.97 1.06
N TYR A 26 9.58 15.86 0.65
CA TYR A 26 9.00 14.61 0.15
C TYR A 26 8.90 14.58 -1.37
N LEU A 27 9.58 15.48 -2.09
CA LEU A 27 9.45 15.64 -3.54
C LEU A 27 9.54 14.28 -4.26
N HIS A 28 10.63 13.55 -4.11
CA HIS A 28 10.87 12.34 -4.91
C HIS A 28 9.99 11.15 -4.54
N SER A 29 9.65 10.97 -3.27
CA SER A 29 8.69 9.93 -2.88
C SER A 29 7.28 10.27 -3.37
N ARG A 30 6.87 11.55 -3.34
CA ARG A 30 5.58 12.00 -3.90
C ARG A 30 5.53 11.88 -5.42
N GLU A 31 6.63 12.13 -6.11
CA GLU A 31 6.74 11.85 -7.55
C GLU A 31 6.48 10.37 -7.86
N THR A 32 7.03 9.44 -7.06
CA THR A 32 6.71 8.01 -7.20
C THR A 32 5.23 7.72 -6.87
N ILE A 33 4.76 8.18 -5.70
CA ILE A 33 3.46 7.80 -5.16
C ILE A 33 2.30 8.21 -6.08
N PHE A 34 2.45 9.35 -6.74
CA PHE A 34 1.48 9.91 -7.68
C PHE A 34 1.70 9.48 -9.14
N THR A 35 2.44 8.38 -9.38
CA THR A 35 2.60 7.80 -10.73
C THR A 35 1.25 7.36 -11.30
N ILE A 36 1.04 7.65 -12.57
CA ILE A 36 -0.11 7.19 -13.38
C ILE A 36 0.41 6.43 -14.59
N GLY A 37 -0.40 5.54 -15.15
CA GLY A 37 -0.02 4.74 -16.31
C GLY A 37 -1.19 3.92 -16.85
N ASN A 38 -0.93 3.13 -17.88
CA ASN A 38 -1.95 2.36 -18.60
C ASN A 38 -1.46 0.98 -19.08
N GLY A 39 -0.36 0.48 -18.52
CA GLY A 39 0.28 -0.76 -18.93
C GLY A 39 1.26 -0.61 -20.09
N TYR A 40 1.06 0.35 -21.01
CA TYR A 40 2.04 0.67 -22.05
C TYR A 40 3.12 1.61 -21.54
N LEU A 41 2.71 2.63 -20.79
CA LEU A 41 3.64 3.58 -20.16
C LEU A 41 3.25 3.90 -18.72
N GLY A 42 4.24 4.35 -17.95
CA GLY A 42 4.08 4.95 -16.63
C GLY A 42 4.77 6.31 -16.58
N THR A 43 4.06 7.32 -16.07
CA THR A 43 4.55 8.69 -15.89
C THR A 43 4.55 9.02 -14.41
N ARG A 44 5.72 9.41 -13.90
CA ARG A 44 5.88 9.86 -12.51
C ARG A 44 4.97 11.06 -12.23
N GLY A 45 4.58 11.19 -10.97
CA GLY A 45 3.86 12.31 -10.42
C GLY A 45 4.69 13.60 -10.32
N THR A 46 5.43 14.00 -11.35
CA THR A 46 6.11 15.30 -11.37
C THR A 46 5.17 16.43 -11.78
N PHE A 47 5.57 17.67 -11.53
CA PHE A 47 4.74 18.85 -11.81
C PHE A 47 4.88 19.33 -13.26
N GLU A 48 3.76 19.74 -13.86
CA GLU A 48 3.65 20.19 -15.25
C GLU A 48 4.58 21.37 -15.59
N GLU A 49 4.75 22.30 -14.65
CA GLU A 49 5.59 23.49 -14.75
C GLU A 49 7.10 23.23 -14.48
N GLY A 50 7.42 22.01 -14.02
CA GLY A 50 8.74 21.61 -13.53
C GLY A 50 9.03 22.10 -12.10
N TYR A 51 10.02 21.49 -11.45
CA TYR A 51 10.50 21.90 -10.13
C TYR A 51 12.00 21.62 -9.98
N PRO A 52 12.77 22.45 -9.25
CA PRO A 52 14.21 22.20 -9.08
C PRO A 52 14.50 20.81 -8.48
N ARG A 53 15.41 20.09 -9.13
CA ARG A 53 15.83 18.72 -8.79
C ARG A 53 14.76 17.64 -9.01
N ALA A 54 13.58 17.96 -9.54
CA ALA A 54 12.55 16.96 -9.81
C ALA A 54 13.09 15.79 -10.66
N LEU A 55 12.65 14.58 -10.34
CA LEU A 55 13.00 13.38 -11.11
C LEU A 55 11.84 13.06 -12.06
N SER A 56 11.68 13.87 -13.10
CA SER A 56 10.71 13.61 -14.17
C SER A 56 11.08 12.35 -14.92
N ALA A 57 10.15 11.39 -14.95
CA ALA A 57 10.31 10.22 -15.79
C ALA A 57 8.99 9.77 -16.42
N THR A 58 9.10 9.33 -17.67
CA THR A 58 8.10 8.52 -18.35
C THR A 58 8.78 7.28 -18.89
N PHE A 59 8.35 6.11 -18.46
CA PHE A 59 8.88 4.84 -18.93
C PHE A 59 7.86 4.15 -19.83
N ILE A 60 8.31 3.62 -20.98
CA ILE A 60 7.51 2.80 -21.87
C ILE A 60 7.99 1.36 -21.75
N ASN A 61 7.05 0.44 -21.57
CA ASN A 61 7.34 -0.98 -21.45
C ASN A 61 8.15 -1.48 -22.68
N GLY A 62 9.27 -2.17 -22.43
CA GLY A 62 10.12 -2.73 -23.48
C GLY A 62 11.08 -1.75 -24.17
N VAL A 63 11.11 -0.46 -23.79
CA VAL A 63 12.10 0.50 -24.31
C VAL A 63 13.32 0.53 -23.40
N TYR A 64 14.25 -0.39 -23.67
CA TYR A 64 15.55 -0.45 -23.00
C TYR A 64 16.66 0.03 -23.91
N ASP A 65 17.75 0.51 -23.30
CA ASP A 65 18.98 0.87 -23.99
C ASP A 65 20.19 0.61 -23.08
N ASP A 66 21.37 0.50 -23.67
CA ASP A 66 22.58 0.19 -22.91
C ASP A 66 23.26 1.48 -22.44
N VAL A 67 23.65 1.51 -21.16
CA VAL A 67 24.71 2.40 -20.70
C VAL A 67 26.03 1.76 -21.10
N PRO A 68 26.84 2.40 -21.98
CA PRO A 68 28.05 1.79 -22.51
C PRO A 68 28.94 1.27 -21.39
N VAL A 69 29.29 -0.03 -21.45
CA VAL A 69 30.22 -0.71 -20.54
C VAL A 69 29.66 -1.02 -19.13
N VAL A 70 28.38 -0.72 -18.82
CA VAL A 70 27.83 -0.90 -17.46
C VAL A 70 26.67 -1.90 -17.39
N TYR A 71 25.47 -1.53 -17.83
CA TYR A 71 24.25 -2.35 -17.79
C TYR A 71 23.24 -1.85 -18.84
N THR A 72 22.24 -2.68 -19.12
CA THR A 72 21.03 -2.29 -19.84
C THR A 72 20.06 -1.65 -18.85
N GLU A 73 19.28 -0.64 -19.23
CA GLU A 73 18.25 -0.08 -18.37
C GLU A 73 17.01 0.40 -19.14
N LEU A 74 15.88 0.50 -18.45
CA LEU A 74 14.65 1.05 -19.01
C LEU A 74 14.80 2.57 -19.18
N VAL A 75 14.54 3.05 -20.39
CA VAL A 75 14.87 4.42 -20.77
C VAL A 75 13.80 5.40 -20.31
N ASN A 76 14.23 6.52 -19.72
CA ASN A 76 13.39 7.69 -19.49
C ASN A 76 13.06 8.37 -20.83
N CYS A 77 11.84 8.20 -21.32
CA CYS A 77 11.37 8.75 -22.59
C CYS A 77 11.26 10.29 -22.56
N PRO A 78 11.27 10.95 -23.73
CA PRO A 78 11.04 12.39 -23.82
C PRO A 78 9.79 12.82 -23.05
N ASP A 79 9.95 13.80 -22.16
CA ASP A 79 8.91 14.24 -21.23
C ASP A 79 7.81 15.02 -21.97
N TRP A 80 6.59 14.48 -21.89
CA TRP A 80 5.40 15.00 -22.53
C TRP A 80 4.61 15.97 -21.64
N LEU A 81 4.94 16.08 -20.35
CA LEU A 81 4.21 16.93 -19.37
C LEU A 81 4.41 18.44 -19.48
N PRO A 82 5.56 18.98 -19.94
CA PRO A 82 5.85 20.41 -19.82
C PRO A 82 4.73 21.34 -20.29
N LEU A 83 4.23 22.15 -19.34
CA LEU A 83 3.27 23.23 -19.54
C LEU A 83 3.62 24.38 -18.59
N THR A 84 4.22 25.43 -19.15
CA THR A 84 4.61 26.63 -18.42
C THR A 84 3.53 27.70 -18.53
N VAL A 85 3.25 28.37 -17.41
CA VAL A 85 2.33 29.52 -17.32
C VAL A 85 3.14 30.72 -16.85
N ILE A 86 3.01 31.85 -17.54
CA ILE A 86 3.67 33.12 -17.23
C ILE A 86 2.59 34.20 -17.16
N ILE A 87 2.59 35.01 -16.11
CA ILE A 87 1.57 36.02 -15.84
C ILE A 87 2.27 37.37 -15.79
N GLU A 88 1.98 38.27 -16.75
CA GLU A 88 2.63 39.59 -16.81
C GLU A 88 4.17 39.50 -16.70
N GLY A 89 4.77 38.50 -17.35
CA GLY A 89 6.22 38.23 -17.31
C GLY A 89 6.71 37.41 -16.11
N GLU A 90 5.86 37.06 -15.14
CA GLU A 90 6.21 36.23 -13.98
C GLU A 90 5.83 34.76 -14.18
N ARG A 91 6.82 33.88 -14.25
CA ARG A 91 6.60 32.43 -14.41
C ARG A 91 6.01 31.81 -13.13
N PHE A 92 4.92 31.06 -13.28
CA PHE A 92 4.39 30.22 -12.21
C PHE A 92 5.39 29.12 -11.85
N ARG A 93 5.75 29.07 -10.55
CA ARG A 93 6.61 28.06 -9.94
C ARG A 93 6.16 27.80 -8.51
N LEU A 94 6.37 26.59 -8.00
CA LEU A 94 6.06 26.29 -6.60
C LEU A 94 7.10 26.86 -5.62
N ASP A 95 8.33 27.13 -6.08
CA ASP A 95 9.42 27.68 -5.27
C ASP A 95 9.61 29.20 -5.45
N GLN A 96 8.76 29.86 -6.22
CA GLN A 96 8.73 31.32 -6.37
C GLN A 96 7.29 31.84 -6.29
N GLY A 97 7.09 33.00 -5.65
CA GLY A 97 5.75 33.50 -5.31
C GLY A 97 5.20 32.82 -4.04
N THR A 98 3.89 32.91 -3.82
CA THR A 98 3.22 32.38 -2.61
C THR A 98 2.08 31.44 -2.99
N ILE A 99 2.08 30.22 -2.43
CA ILE A 99 0.98 29.26 -2.57
C ILE A 99 -0.06 29.54 -1.48
N LEU A 100 -1.21 30.06 -1.89
CA LEU A 100 -2.31 30.43 -0.98
C LEU A 100 -3.26 29.26 -0.70
N LYS A 101 -3.41 28.35 -1.67
CA LYS A 101 -4.18 27.10 -1.55
C LYS A 101 -3.47 26.02 -2.35
N TYR A 102 -3.50 24.78 -1.87
CA TYR A 102 -2.91 23.63 -2.56
C TYR A 102 -3.76 22.39 -2.29
N ASN A 103 -3.95 21.58 -3.32
CA ASN A 103 -4.61 20.29 -3.22
C ASN A 103 -4.21 19.44 -4.42
N ARG A 104 -3.58 18.29 -4.19
CA ARG A 104 -3.20 17.34 -5.24
C ARG A 104 -3.83 15.99 -4.95
N LYS A 105 -4.52 15.42 -5.94
CA LYS A 105 -5.33 14.22 -5.79
C LYS A 105 -4.98 13.16 -6.83
N LEU A 106 -4.83 11.92 -6.39
CA LEU A 106 -4.87 10.76 -7.27
C LEU A 106 -6.17 10.00 -7.00
N ASP A 107 -7.00 9.93 -8.03
CA ASP A 107 -8.19 9.10 -8.06
C ASP A 107 -7.81 7.72 -8.60
N LEU A 108 -7.81 6.72 -7.73
CA LEU A 108 -7.49 5.34 -8.09
C LEU A 108 -8.63 4.67 -8.88
N HIS A 109 -9.87 5.11 -8.67
CA HIS A 109 -11.04 4.54 -9.35
C HIS A 109 -10.99 4.81 -10.85
N HIS A 110 -10.52 6.00 -11.23
CA HIS A 110 -10.45 6.43 -12.62
C HIS A 110 -9.03 6.64 -13.14
N GLY A 111 -7.98 6.46 -12.34
CA GLY A 111 -6.59 6.68 -12.73
C GLY A 111 -6.24 8.11 -13.12
N ILE A 112 -6.89 9.10 -12.48
CA ILE A 112 -6.73 10.52 -12.78
C ILE A 112 -5.88 11.20 -11.70
N LEU A 113 -4.86 11.94 -12.13
CA LEU A 113 -4.08 12.82 -11.27
C LEU A 113 -4.52 14.26 -11.50
N SER A 114 -4.97 14.95 -10.44
CA SER A 114 -5.35 16.36 -10.48
C SER A 114 -4.63 17.19 -9.42
N ARG A 115 -4.50 18.48 -9.68
CA ARG A 115 -3.90 19.44 -8.76
C ARG A 115 -4.57 20.80 -8.89
N CYS A 116 -5.21 21.24 -7.81
CA CYS A 116 -5.79 22.57 -7.67
C CYS A 116 -4.89 23.41 -6.76
N LEU A 117 -4.54 24.62 -7.20
CA LEU A 117 -3.83 25.55 -6.35
C LEU A 117 -4.24 27.00 -6.63
N ARG A 118 -4.05 27.85 -5.62
CA ARG A 118 -4.08 29.31 -5.78
C ARG A 118 -2.68 29.84 -5.60
N TRP A 119 -2.11 30.40 -6.65
CA TRP A 119 -0.77 30.98 -6.64
C TRP A 119 -0.87 32.50 -6.68
N CYS A 120 -0.05 33.17 -5.87
CA CYS A 120 0.16 34.61 -5.93
C CYS A 120 1.57 34.87 -6.42
N SER A 121 1.69 35.61 -7.53
CA SER A 121 2.98 36.02 -8.08
C SER A 121 3.73 36.94 -7.11
N PRO A 122 5.06 37.09 -7.26
CA PRO A 122 5.85 38.06 -6.50
C PRO A 122 5.29 39.50 -6.56
N ASN A 123 4.69 39.92 -7.69
CA ASN A 123 4.03 41.23 -7.82
C ASN A 123 2.56 41.27 -7.34
N GLY A 124 2.07 40.24 -6.63
CA GLY A 124 0.75 40.24 -5.99
C GLY A 124 -0.42 39.82 -6.90
N LYS A 125 -0.16 39.22 -8.06
CA LYS A 125 -1.18 38.73 -9.00
C LYS A 125 -1.59 37.32 -8.61
N ALA A 126 -2.85 37.14 -8.24
CA ALA A 126 -3.40 35.87 -7.78
C ALA A 126 -4.17 35.17 -8.90
N ILE A 127 -3.91 33.88 -9.08
CA ILE A 127 -4.55 33.01 -10.07
C ILE A 127 -4.93 31.67 -9.43
N ASP A 128 -6.10 31.14 -9.81
CA ASP A 128 -6.46 29.75 -9.56
C ASP A 128 -6.02 28.90 -10.76
N ILE A 129 -5.28 27.83 -10.47
CA ILE A 129 -4.76 26.89 -11.46
C ILE A 129 -5.27 25.49 -11.12
N HIS A 130 -5.89 24.82 -12.09
CA HIS A 130 -6.34 23.45 -11.97
C HIS A 130 -5.75 22.59 -13.09
N PHE A 131 -4.88 21.65 -12.71
CA PHE A 131 -4.34 20.61 -13.58
C PHE A 131 -5.11 19.31 -13.41
N GLU A 132 -5.29 18.59 -14.50
CA GLU A 132 -5.85 17.24 -14.52
C GLU A 132 -5.18 16.45 -15.65
N ARG A 133 -4.70 15.24 -15.37
CA ARG A 133 -4.06 14.40 -16.38
C ARG A 133 -4.33 12.92 -16.17
N PHE A 134 -4.26 12.17 -17.26
CA PHE A 134 -4.46 10.73 -17.28
C PHE A 134 -3.63 10.07 -18.40
N ALA A 135 -3.27 8.80 -18.18
CA ALA A 135 -2.78 7.91 -19.21
C ALA A 135 -3.94 7.00 -19.63
N SER A 136 -4.38 7.11 -20.89
CA SER A 136 -5.63 6.47 -21.33
C SER A 136 -5.51 4.96 -21.26
N LEU A 137 -6.44 4.34 -20.54
CA LEU A 137 -6.58 2.90 -20.45
C LEU A 137 -7.41 2.33 -21.61
N ALA A 138 -8.29 3.15 -22.20
CA ALA A 138 -9.06 2.79 -23.39
C ALA A 138 -8.23 2.84 -24.68
N ASP A 139 -7.11 3.57 -24.66
CA ASP A 139 -6.22 3.74 -25.80
C ASP A 139 -4.79 3.95 -25.31
N GLN A 140 -4.00 2.87 -25.29
CA GLN A 140 -2.70 2.83 -24.63
C GLN A 140 -1.69 3.87 -25.16
N HIS A 141 -1.90 4.38 -26.37
CA HIS A 141 -1.03 5.36 -27.03
C HIS A 141 -1.40 6.81 -26.75
N ILE A 142 -2.44 7.08 -25.94
CA ILE A 142 -2.93 8.44 -25.65
C ILE A 142 -2.70 8.80 -24.19
N VAL A 143 -2.11 9.98 -23.98
CA VAL A 143 -2.05 10.65 -22.68
C VAL A 143 -2.66 12.05 -22.82
N GLY A 144 -3.36 12.49 -21.77
CA GLY A 144 -4.11 13.74 -21.79
C GLY A 144 -3.79 14.61 -20.57
N GLN A 145 -3.72 15.93 -20.80
CA GLN A 145 -3.53 16.94 -19.76
C GLN A 145 -4.47 18.12 -20.02
N ARG A 146 -5.16 18.58 -18.99
CA ARG A 146 -6.01 19.76 -18.97
C ARG A 146 -5.51 20.73 -17.91
N CYS A 147 -5.38 22.00 -18.27
CA CYS A 147 -5.02 23.08 -17.36
C CYS A 147 -6.06 24.18 -17.46
N GLN A 148 -6.64 24.58 -16.33
CA GLN A 148 -7.60 25.67 -16.24
C GLN A 148 -7.01 26.81 -15.42
N LEU A 149 -7.06 28.02 -15.97
CA LEU A 149 -6.46 29.22 -15.42
C LEU A 149 -7.56 30.26 -15.18
N THR A 150 -7.73 30.72 -13.94
CA THR A 150 -8.75 31.72 -13.59
C THR A 150 -8.11 32.86 -12.80
N PRO A 151 -7.92 34.05 -13.39
CA PRO A 151 -7.42 35.23 -12.68
C PRO A 151 -8.35 35.62 -11.53
N VAL A 152 -7.78 35.89 -10.36
CA VAL A 152 -8.55 36.18 -9.13
C VAL A 152 -8.65 37.69 -8.88
N ASN A 153 -7.56 38.42 -9.09
CA ASN A 153 -7.46 39.84 -8.71
C ASN A 153 -6.80 40.73 -9.78
N PHE A 154 -6.70 40.25 -11.02
CA PHE A 154 -6.07 41.00 -12.10
C PHE A 154 -6.72 40.72 -13.46
N ASP A 155 -6.70 41.74 -14.30
CA ASP A 155 -6.80 41.61 -15.75
C ASP A 155 -5.37 41.77 -16.31
N GLY A 156 -4.99 40.96 -17.29
CA GLY A 156 -3.62 40.99 -17.83
C GLY A 156 -3.32 39.88 -18.83
N LEU A 157 -2.10 39.89 -19.35
CA LEU A 157 -1.58 38.90 -20.28
C LEU A 157 -1.13 37.65 -19.53
N ILE A 158 -1.57 36.50 -20.05
CA ILE A 158 -1.10 35.18 -19.64
C ILE A 158 -0.45 34.54 -20.85
N GLU A 159 0.82 34.16 -20.70
CA GLU A 159 1.55 33.41 -21.71
C GLU A 159 1.59 31.93 -21.29
N ILE A 160 1.31 31.06 -22.24
CA ILE A 160 1.29 29.61 -22.07
C ILE A 160 2.33 29.03 -23.03
N GLN A 161 3.17 28.15 -22.52
CA GLN A 161 4.09 27.36 -23.33
C GLN A 161 3.89 25.88 -23.03
N ALA A 162 3.37 25.14 -24.00
CA ALA A 162 3.29 23.68 -23.96
C ALA A 162 4.37 23.08 -24.86
N SER A 163 5.12 22.09 -24.38
CA SER A 163 6.24 21.50 -25.14
C SER A 163 6.38 20.00 -24.94
N ILE A 164 7.21 19.35 -25.75
CA ILE A 164 7.81 18.04 -25.47
C ILE A 164 9.30 18.27 -25.20
N ASN A 165 9.84 17.68 -24.14
CA ASN A 165 11.25 17.80 -23.78
C ASN A 165 12.04 16.54 -24.16
N SER A 166 12.90 16.63 -25.17
CA SER A 166 13.75 15.50 -25.60
C SER A 166 15.00 15.29 -24.76
N TYR A 167 15.29 16.15 -23.78
CA TYR A 167 16.49 16.07 -22.95
C TYR A 167 16.24 15.30 -21.65
N SER A 168 15.45 14.23 -21.73
CA SER A 168 15.18 13.35 -20.59
C SER A 168 16.35 12.38 -20.42
N GLU A 169 16.79 12.16 -19.18
CA GLU A 169 17.96 11.34 -18.85
C GLU A 169 17.65 10.32 -17.75
N ASN A 170 18.43 9.24 -17.73
CA ASN A 170 18.52 8.28 -16.64
C ASN A 170 19.64 8.74 -15.70
N GLN A 171 19.30 9.59 -14.73
CA GLN A 171 20.21 10.03 -13.66
C GLN A 171 21.62 10.44 -14.14
N GLY A 172 21.69 11.26 -15.19
CA GLY A 172 22.94 11.76 -15.78
C GLY A 172 23.39 11.07 -17.08
N PHE A 173 22.65 10.06 -17.56
CA PHE A 173 22.89 9.46 -18.88
C PHE A 173 21.73 9.68 -19.85
N ASN A 174 22.01 10.29 -21.01
CA ASN A 174 21.02 10.53 -22.05
C ASN A 174 21.07 9.42 -23.12
N HIS A 175 20.03 8.60 -23.16
CA HIS A 175 19.86 7.52 -24.14
C HIS A 175 19.37 7.95 -25.52
N TRP A 176 19.02 9.23 -25.73
CA TRP A 176 18.35 9.68 -26.95
C TRP A 176 19.27 10.39 -27.92
N GLU A 177 19.13 10.06 -29.21
CA GLU A 177 19.52 10.89 -30.34
C GLU A 177 18.28 11.53 -30.97
N GLY A 178 18.28 12.86 -31.11
CA GLY A 178 17.21 13.58 -31.79
C GLY A 178 17.34 13.41 -33.31
N LEU A 179 16.27 12.97 -33.97
CA LEU A 179 16.27 12.71 -35.41
C LEU A 179 15.59 13.83 -36.19
N ASP A 180 14.34 14.15 -35.83
CA ASP A 180 13.56 15.19 -36.51
C ASP A 180 12.45 15.73 -35.60
N GLN A 181 11.86 16.86 -35.98
CA GLN A 181 10.74 17.47 -35.29
C GLN A 181 9.99 18.44 -36.22
N GLY A 182 8.71 18.67 -35.96
CA GLY A 182 7.93 19.53 -36.83
C GLY A 182 6.60 19.99 -36.26
N LYS A 183 5.81 20.62 -37.12
CA LYS A 183 4.53 21.24 -36.79
C LYS A 183 3.35 20.43 -37.34
N ILE A 184 2.21 20.50 -36.66
CA ILE A 184 0.89 20.15 -37.16
C ILE A 184 -0.06 21.34 -36.93
N THR A 185 -1.27 21.32 -37.50
CA THR A 185 -2.19 22.49 -37.52
C THR A 185 -2.42 23.16 -36.16
N GLN A 186 -2.44 22.38 -35.06
CA GLN A 186 -2.61 22.88 -33.70
C GLN A 186 -1.64 22.18 -32.73
N GLY A 187 -0.38 22.05 -33.12
CA GLY A 187 0.58 21.32 -32.30
C GLY A 187 1.89 21.01 -32.99
N PHE A 188 2.60 20.03 -32.47
CA PHE A 188 3.95 19.70 -32.90
C PHE A 188 4.24 18.22 -32.67
N TRP A 189 5.36 17.74 -33.21
CA TRP A 189 5.82 16.36 -33.06
C TRP A 189 7.35 16.29 -32.92
N LEU A 190 7.82 15.20 -32.32
CA LEU A 190 9.21 14.86 -32.06
C LEU A 190 9.48 13.43 -32.52
N HIS A 191 10.62 13.23 -33.18
CA HIS A 191 11.21 11.93 -33.51
C HIS A 191 12.56 11.81 -32.81
N SER A 192 12.69 10.81 -31.96
CA SER A 192 13.96 10.48 -31.30
C SER A 192 14.22 8.98 -31.44
N ARG A 193 15.47 8.58 -31.24
CA ARG A 193 15.89 7.18 -31.29
C ARG A 193 16.83 6.86 -30.12
N THR A 194 16.75 5.66 -29.57
CA THR A 194 17.70 5.21 -28.56
C THR A 194 19.08 4.97 -29.17
N ARG A 195 20.15 5.22 -28.42
CA ARG A 195 21.52 5.24 -28.98
C ARG A 195 22.02 3.87 -29.40
N ASN A 196 21.82 2.84 -28.57
CA ASN A 196 22.35 1.51 -28.82
C ASN A 196 21.29 0.55 -29.38
N SER A 197 20.11 0.49 -28.76
CA SER A 197 19.01 -0.38 -29.20
C SER A 197 18.31 0.09 -30.48
N ARG A 198 18.54 1.35 -30.91
CA ARG A 198 17.99 1.95 -32.14
C ARG A 198 16.47 1.88 -32.23
N ILE A 199 15.79 1.97 -31.09
CA ILE A 199 14.33 2.04 -30.99
C ILE A 199 13.92 3.49 -31.27
N ASP A 200 13.06 3.69 -32.26
CA ASP A 200 12.49 5.00 -32.58
C ASP A 200 11.29 5.27 -31.68
N VAL A 201 11.17 6.50 -31.19
CA VAL A 201 9.98 7.01 -30.54
C VAL A 201 9.43 8.18 -31.34
N GLY A 202 8.13 8.10 -31.66
CA GLY A 202 7.37 9.16 -32.30
C GLY A 202 6.36 9.72 -31.31
N ILE A 203 6.48 11.02 -31.01
CA ILE A 203 5.56 11.72 -30.10
C ILE A 203 4.93 12.88 -30.85
N ALA A 204 3.60 12.98 -30.83
CA ALA A 204 2.88 14.13 -31.35
C ALA A 204 1.98 14.71 -30.27
N ALA A 205 1.87 16.04 -30.21
CA ALA A 205 1.01 16.75 -29.27
C ALA A 205 0.07 17.69 -30.01
N LYS A 206 -1.23 17.64 -29.68
CA LYS A 206 -2.26 18.59 -30.12
C LYS A 206 -2.72 19.42 -28.93
N ILE A 207 -2.71 20.73 -29.09
CA ILE A 207 -3.08 21.69 -28.05
C ILE A 207 -4.30 22.46 -28.50
N THR A 208 -5.31 22.56 -27.64
CA THR A 208 -6.49 23.39 -27.85
C THR A 208 -6.64 24.34 -26.67
N ILE A 209 -6.83 25.62 -26.95
CA ILE A 209 -7.06 26.66 -25.94
C ILE A 209 -8.45 27.23 -26.21
N SER A 210 -9.22 27.45 -25.14
CA SER A 210 -10.59 27.96 -25.21
C SER A 210 -10.85 28.96 -24.09
N GLY A 211 -11.86 29.81 -24.29
CA GLY A 211 -12.29 30.81 -23.31
C GLY A 211 -11.93 32.25 -23.66
N THR A 212 -11.14 32.52 -24.72
CA THR A 212 -10.73 33.86 -25.16
C THR A 212 -10.19 33.83 -26.59
N ASP A 213 -10.00 35.00 -27.21
CA ASP A 213 -9.20 35.17 -28.43
C ASP A 213 -7.72 34.88 -28.14
N ILE A 214 -7.02 34.24 -29.09
CA ILE A 214 -5.69 33.68 -28.88
C ILE A 214 -4.78 34.03 -30.05
N ASP A 215 -3.57 34.49 -29.75
CA ASP A 215 -2.45 34.48 -30.69
C ASP A 215 -1.60 33.23 -30.44
N LEU A 216 -1.42 32.40 -31.47
CA LEU A 216 -0.77 31.08 -31.38
C LEU A 216 0.48 31.04 -32.26
N GLN A 217 1.62 30.69 -31.66
CA GLN A 217 2.87 30.47 -32.36
C GLN A 217 3.45 29.09 -32.04
N ILE A 218 3.70 28.30 -33.08
CA ILE A 218 4.40 27.02 -32.94
C ILE A 218 5.88 27.23 -33.24
N ASN A 219 6.73 26.84 -32.30
CA ASN A 219 8.18 26.91 -32.37
C ASN A 219 8.78 25.51 -32.42
N THR A 220 9.78 25.32 -33.27
CA THR A 220 10.50 24.05 -33.44
C THR A 220 11.93 24.22 -32.97
N THR A 221 12.10 24.67 -31.72
CA THR A 221 13.41 24.72 -31.06
C THR A 221 13.97 23.30 -30.97
N PRO A 222 15.22 23.02 -31.38
CA PRO A 222 15.78 21.67 -31.36
C PRO A 222 15.62 20.99 -30.00
N GLY A 223 15.06 19.79 -29.99
CA GLY A 223 14.79 18.99 -28.79
C GLY A 223 13.69 19.53 -27.86
N TYR A 224 13.06 20.64 -28.24
CA TYR A 224 12.04 21.31 -27.43
C TYR A 224 10.94 21.94 -28.31
N PRO A 225 10.27 21.16 -29.19
CA PRO A 225 9.15 21.68 -29.97
C PRO A 225 8.06 22.15 -29.01
N SER A 226 7.50 23.33 -29.29
CA SER A 226 6.59 24.03 -28.39
C SER A 226 5.50 24.80 -29.13
N LEU A 227 4.39 24.98 -28.45
CA LEU A 227 3.33 25.92 -28.82
C LEU A 227 3.24 26.98 -27.73
N ASN A 228 3.47 28.21 -28.14
CA ASN A 228 3.35 29.40 -27.33
C ASN A 228 2.02 30.09 -27.66
N ALA A 229 1.31 30.51 -26.62
CA ALA A 229 0.07 31.23 -26.75
C ALA A 229 0.06 32.42 -25.81
N THR A 230 -0.41 33.57 -26.28
CA THR A 230 -0.66 34.73 -25.43
C THR A 230 -2.15 35.02 -25.43
N VAL A 231 -2.72 35.15 -24.23
CA VAL A 231 -4.14 35.37 -24.03
C VAL A 231 -4.37 36.50 -23.01
N ALA A 232 -5.44 37.27 -23.23
CA ALA A 232 -5.90 38.25 -22.25
C ALA A 232 -6.79 37.53 -21.21
N GLY A 233 -6.30 37.43 -19.98
CA GLY A 233 -7.08 36.95 -18.84
C GLY A 233 -7.88 38.08 -18.21
N GLN A 234 -9.17 37.83 -17.96
CA GLN A 234 -10.02 38.72 -17.17
C GLN A 234 -10.35 38.07 -15.82
N ILE A 235 -10.60 38.90 -14.82
CA ILE A 235 -11.01 38.45 -13.48
C ILE A 235 -12.21 37.50 -13.60
N GLN A 236 -12.12 36.34 -12.94
CA GLN A 236 -13.12 35.27 -12.92
C GLN A 236 -13.40 34.57 -14.27
N GLN A 237 -12.72 34.94 -15.35
CA GLN A 237 -12.79 34.22 -16.62
C GLN A 237 -11.84 33.03 -16.60
N THR A 238 -12.36 31.83 -16.85
CA THR A 238 -11.54 30.61 -16.93
C THR A 238 -11.07 30.36 -18.36
N ILE A 239 -9.75 30.32 -18.54
CA ILE A 239 -9.10 29.87 -19.76
C ILE A 239 -8.79 28.37 -19.61
N THR A 240 -9.17 27.56 -20.59
CA THR A 240 -8.93 26.10 -20.56
C THR A 240 -7.97 25.70 -21.67
N ILE A 241 -6.87 25.07 -21.28
CA ILE A 241 -5.85 24.49 -22.13
C ILE A 241 -5.99 22.98 -22.07
N VAL A 242 -6.08 22.33 -23.22
CA VAL A 242 -6.07 20.88 -23.37
C VAL A 242 -4.87 20.49 -24.22
N LYS A 243 -4.05 19.57 -23.73
CA LYS A 243 -2.93 18.96 -24.43
C LYS A 243 -3.18 17.46 -24.50
N ILE A 244 -3.36 16.96 -25.72
CA ILE A 244 -3.49 15.52 -25.99
C ILE A 244 -2.24 15.07 -26.73
N VAL A 245 -1.59 14.04 -26.23
CA VAL A 245 -0.33 13.52 -26.78
C VAL A 245 -0.53 12.08 -27.22
N SER A 246 0.01 11.75 -28.39
CA SER A 246 0.09 10.39 -28.91
C SER A 246 1.55 9.93 -28.95
N ILE A 247 1.80 8.72 -28.46
CA ILE A 247 3.16 8.14 -28.34
C ILE A 247 3.17 6.74 -28.98
N PHE A 248 4.12 6.50 -29.87
CA PHE A 248 4.38 5.21 -30.50
C PHE A 248 5.88 4.90 -30.53
N THR A 249 6.23 3.61 -30.55
CA THR A 249 7.61 3.14 -30.71
C THR A 249 7.77 2.21 -31.92
N SER A 250 9.01 2.07 -32.39
CA SER A 250 9.36 1.09 -33.42
C SER A 250 9.23 -0.37 -32.98
N ASN A 251 9.00 -0.64 -31.69
CA ASN A 251 8.73 -2.00 -31.23
C ASN A 251 7.37 -2.50 -31.73
N GLU A 252 6.38 -1.61 -31.87
CA GLU A 252 5.05 -1.98 -32.36
C GLU A 252 4.74 -1.52 -33.79
N ILE A 253 5.37 -0.45 -34.30
CA ILE A 253 5.04 0.12 -35.61
C ILE A 253 6.26 0.69 -36.33
N ALA A 254 6.40 0.40 -37.63
CA ALA A 254 7.59 0.79 -38.40
C ALA A 254 7.82 2.32 -38.52
N GLU A 255 6.74 3.10 -38.60
CA GLU A 255 6.80 4.56 -38.76
C GLU A 255 6.09 5.27 -37.59
N PRO A 256 6.69 5.31 -36.38
CA PRO A 256 6.00 5.76 -35.16
C PRO A 256 5.56 7.22 -35.22
N VAL A 257 6.32 8.09 -35.89
CA VAL A 257 5.97 9.51 -36.07
C VAL A 257 4.73 9.68 -36.95
N VAL A 258 4.60 8.88 -38.00
CA VAL A 258 3.42 8.92 -38.89
C VAL A 258 2.20 8.50 -38.10
N ALA A 259 2.28 7.36 -37.39
CA ALA A 259 1.22 6.86 -36.53
C ALA A 259 0.79 7.88 -35.46
N ALA A 260 1.74 8.51 -34.77
CA ALA A 260 1.46 9.52 -33.74
C ALA A 260 0.70 10.73 -34.31
N LYS A 261 1.08 11.21 -35.50
CA LYS A 261 0.39 12.33 -36.15
C LYS A 261 -1.01 11.94 -36.62
N GLU A 262 -1.15 10.79 -37.28
CA GLU A 262 -2.43 10.29 -37.81
C GLU A 262 -3.44 10.07 -36.69
N LYS A 263 -3.00 9.53 -35.56
CA LYS A 263 -3.82 9.33 -34.36
C LYS A 263 -4.48 10.63 -33.87
N LEU A 264 -3.79 11.77 -34.01
CA LEU A 264 -4.29 13.07 -33.56
C LEU A 264 -5.20 13.80 -34.57
N VAL A 265 -5.28 13.35 -35.82
CA VAL A 265 -6.11 13.99 -36.86
C VAL A 265 -7.59 13.94 -36.48
N ASN A 266 -8.07 12.75 -36.08
CA ASN A 266 -9.47 12.50 -35.75
C ASN A 266 -9.68 12.22 -34.25
N ILE A 267 -8.75 12.67 -33.40
CA ILE A 267 -8.85 12.43 -31.97
C ILE A 267 -10.11 13.09 -31.38
N PRO A 268 -10.92 12.37 -30.59
CA PRO A 268 -12.05 12.95 -29.87
C PRO A 268 -11.64 14.10 -28.95
N ASN A 269 -12.62 14.87 -28.48
CA ASN A 269 -12.37 15.90 -27.47
C ASN A 269 -11.98 15.26 -26.12
N TYR A 270 -11.43 16.08 -25.23
CA TYR A 270 -10.94 15.63 -23.92
C TYR A 270 -11.99 14.91 -23.07
N ILE A 271 -13.24 15.39 -23.08
CA ILE A 271 -14.33 14.79 -22.29
C ILE A 271 -14.63 13.38 -22.79
N THR A 272 -14.75 13.20 -24.12
CA THR A 272 -14.96 11.87 -24.69
C THR A 272 -13.82 10.90 -24.38
N LEU A 273 -12.57 11.38 -24.36
CA LEU A 273 -11.41 10.54 -24.02
C LEU A 273 -11.39 10.14 -22.54
N ILE A 274 -11.66 11.08 -21.62
CA ILE A 274 -11.65 10.80 -20.19
C ILE A 274 -12.83 9.91 -19.78
N ASP A 275 -13.99 10.05 -20.42
CA ASP A 275 -15.15 9.18 -20.22
C ASP A 275 -14.84 7.74 -20.66
N ALA A 276 -14.22 7.56 -21.83
CA ALA A 276 -13.79 6.24 -22.30
C ALA A 276 -12.73 5.62 -21.38
N HIS A 277 -11.79 6.43 -20.88
CA HIS A 277 -10.80 6.01 -19.90
C HIS A 277 -11.43 5.55 -18.58
N ALA A 278 -12.36 6.33 -18.02
CA ALA A 278 -13.10 5.99 -16.81
C ALA A 278 -13.90 4.69 -16.98
N GLN A 279 -14.54 4.50 -18.14
CA GLN A 279 -15.25 3.26 -18.46
C GLN A 279 -14.31 2.05 -18.54
N ALA A 280 -13.11 2.21 -19.09
CA ALA A 280 -12.11 1.14 -19.13
C ALA A 280 -11.64 0.78 -17.70
N TRP A 281 -11.48 1.76 -16.81
CA TRP A 281 -11.13 1.51 -15.42
C TRP A 281 -12.22 0.76 -14.65
N GLU A 282 -13.48 1.13 -14.86
CA GLU A 282 -14.63 0.42 -14.28
C GLU A 282 -14.58 -1.08 -14.63
N GLN A 283 -14.28 -1.43 -15.88
CA GLN A 283 -14.15 -2.84 -16.31
C GLN A 283 -13.01 -3.59 -15.62
N VAL A 284 -11.91 -2.89 -15.32
CA VAL A 284 -10.75 -3.46 -14.62
C VAL A 284 -11.04 -3.65 -13.13
N TRP A 285 -11.63 -2.65 -12.47
CA TRP A 285 -12.01 -2.73 -11.06
C TRP A 285 -13.10 -3.75 -10.81
N GLN A 286 -14.04 -3.93 -11.76
CA GLN A 286 -15.00 -5.03 -11.70
C GLN A 286 -14.36 -6.40 -11.61
N GLN A 287 -13.11 -6.59 -12.05
CA GLN A 287 -12.39 -7.87 -11.99
C GLN A 287 -11.43 -7.97 -10.80
N SER A 288 -11.05 -6.83 -10.20
CA SER A 288 -9.88 -6.74 -9.33
C SER A 288 -10.15 -6.12 -7.95
N ASP A 289 -11.27 -5.43 -7.75
CA ASP A 289 -11.54 -4.71 -6.49
C ASP A 289 -11.72 -5.66 -5.30
N ILE A 290 -11.28 -5.18 -4.14
CA ILE A 290 -11.41 -5.83 -2.84
C ILE A 290 -12.08 -4.83 -1.91
N ILE A 291 -13.21 -5.22 -1.34
CA ILE A 291 -13.95 -4.42 -0.38
C ILE A 291 -13.56 -4.87 1.03
N ILE A 292 -13.04 -3.93 1.82
CA ILE A 292 -12.76 -4.09 3.24
C ILE A 292 -13.63 -3.08 4.01
N GLU A 293 -14.51 -3.55 4.88
CA GLU A 293 -15.35 -2.68 5.73
C GLU A 293 -14.84 -2.68 7.17
N GLY A 294 -14.85 -1.50 7.81
CA GLY A 294 -14.37 -1.31 9.19
C GLY A 294 -12.95 -0.77 9.29
N ASP A 295 -12.21 -0.71 8.18
CA ASP A 295 -10.85 -0.19 8.11
C ASP A 295 -10.58 0.54 6.78
N ILE A 296 -10.79 1.86 6.77
CA ILE A 296 -10.63 2.69 5.57
C ILE A 296 -9.18 2.80 5.10
N THR A 297 -8.21 2.72 6.02
CA THR A 297 -6.80 2.83 5.68
C THR A 297 -6.33 1.56 4.98
N ALA A 298 -6.69 0.37 5.49
CA ALA A 298 -6.40 -0.89 4.82
C ALA A 298 -7.10 -0.97 3.46
N ALA A 299 -8.38 -0.61 3.37
CA ALA A 299 -9.14 -0.62 2.12
C ALA A 299 -8.45 0.24 1.03
N PHE A 300 -8.10 1.47 1.37
CA PHE A 300 -7.39 2.36 0.45
C PHE A 300 -6.00 1.82 0.09
N ALA A 301 -5.22 1.35 1.07
CA ALA A 301 -3.87 0.84 0.84
C ALA A 301 -3.87 -0.38 -0.11
N VAL A 302 -4.84 -1.29 0.03
CA VAL A 302 -5.01 -2.42 -0.90
C VAL A 302 -5.28 -1.90 -2.32
N ARG A 303 -6.27 -1.03 -2.50
CA ARG A 303 -6.58 -0.45 -3.82
C ARG A 303 -5.42 0.31 -4.43
N TYR A 304 -4.64 1.03 -3.63
CA TYR A 304 -3.45 1.73 -4.08
C TYR A 304 -2.40 0.77 -4.65
N ASN A 305 -2.10 -0.32 -3.92
CA ASN A 305 -1.14 -1.32 -4.38
C ASN A 305 -1.63 -2.02 -5.66
N LEU A 306 -2.92 -2.39 -5.73
CA LEU A 306 -3.50 -2.98 -6.94
C LEU A 306 -3.45 -2.02 -8.13
N PHE A 307 -3.78 -0.74 -7.92
CA PHE A 307 -3.69 0.29 -8.94
C PHE A 307 -2.28 0.37 -9.54
N GLN A 308 -1.23 0.37 -8.71
CA GLN A 308 0.15 0.45 -9.17
C GLN A 308 0.58 -0.78 -10.00
N LEU A 309 0.06 -1.97 -9.70
CA LEU A 309 0.27 -3.16 -10.54
C LEU A 309 -0.46 -3.04 -11.88
N LEU A 310 -1.72 -2.61 -11.85
CA LEU A 310 -2.58 -2.49 -13.03
C LEU A 310 -2.03 -1.49 -14.06
N ILE A 311 -1.44 -0.38 -13.60
CA ILE A 311 -0.84 0.61 -14.51
C ILE A 311 0.51 0.18 -15.10
N ALA A 312 1.11 -0.91 -14.61
CA ALA A 312 2.39 -1.45 -15.09
C ALA A 312 2.23 -2.65 -16.03
N ALA A 313 1.04 -3.26 -16.10
CA ALA A 313 0.78 -4.48 -16.85
C ALA A 313 0.30 -4.21 -18.28
N LEU A 314 1.13 -4.52 -19.27
CA LEU A 314 0.80 -4.36 -20.69
C LEU A 314 -0.18 -5.44 -21.17
N ARG A 315 -1.28 -5.03 -21.82
CA ARG A 315 -2.40 -5.92 -22.19
C ARG A 315 -2.16 -6.74 -23.45
N ASP A 316 -1.54 -6.16 -24.46
CA ASP A 316 -1.53 -6.72 -25.82
C ASP A 316 -0.11 -7.09 -26.32
N ASN A 317 0.81 -7.41 -25.40
CA ASN A 317 2.17 -7.81 -25.75
C ASN A 317 2.68 -8.90 -24.81
N ASN A 318 3.21 -9.99 -25.37
CA ASN A 318 3.71 -11.15 -24.63
C ASN A 318 5.26 -11.20 -24.54
N HIS A 319 5.97 -10.19 -25.03
CA HIS A 319 7.43 -10.04 -24.98
C HIS A 319 7.93 -9.15 -23.82
N ILE A 320 7.04 -8.73 -22.91
CA ILE A 320 7.38 -7.80 -21.82
C ILE A 320 6.78 -8.32 -20.52
N SER A 321 7.48 -8.09 -19.40
CA SER A 321 7.01 -8.39 -18.05
C SER A 321 7.18 -7.18 -17.13
N ILE A 322 6.74 -7.29 -15.88
CA ILE A 322 6.67 -6.16 -14.93
C ILE A 322 8.00 -6.04 -14.14
N PRO A 323 8.67 -4.89 -14.17
CA PRO A 323 9.89 -4.67 -13.37
C PRO A 323 9.65 -4.64 -11.85
N ALA A 324 10.71 -4.85 -11.07
CA ALA A 324 10.65 -4.78 -9.60
C ALA A 324 10.16 -3.42 -9.06
N LYS A 325 10.46 -2.33 -9.77
CA LYS A 325 9.98 -0.96 -9.47
C LYS A 325 8.82 -0.47 -10.31
N THR A 326 8.07 -1.41 -10.91
CA THR A 326 7.02 -1.13 -11.90
C THR A 326 7.53 -0.14 -12.98
N LEU A 327 6.66 0.72 -13.52
CA LEU A 327 7.03 1.82 -14.42
C LEU A 327 7.09 3.16 -13.66
N SER A 328 7.60 3.16 -12.43
CA SER A 328 7.46 4.29 -11.51
C SER A 328 8.77 4.93 -11.05
N GLY A 329 9.93 4.34 -11.35
CA GLY A 329 11.22 4.91 -10.92
C GLY A 329 12.42 4.22 -11.54
N PHE A 330 13.60 4.73 -11.19
CA PHE A 330 14.90 4.30 -11.74
C PHE A 330 15.51 3.09 -11.00
N GLY A 331 14.97 2.74 -9.84
CA GLY A 331 15.49 1.64 -9.03
C GLY A 331 15.47 0.31 -9.78
N TYR A 332 16.53 -0.47 -9.60
CA TYR A 332 16.74 -1.75 -10.29
C TYR A 332 16.69 -1.65 -11.83
N HIS A 333 16.89 -0.48 -12.42
CA HIS A 333 17.05 -0.28 -13.87
C HIS A 333 15.86 -0.75 -14.73
N GLY A 334 14.68 -0.96 -14.14
CA GLY A 334 13.56 -1.58 -14.82
C GLY A 334 13.72 -3.10 -15.03
N HIS A 335 14.63 -3.77 -14.33
CA HIS A 335 14.84 -5.21 -14.47
C HIS A 335 13.72 -6.06 -13.85
N ILE A 336 13.57 -7.24 -14.41
CA ILE A 336 12.54 -8.23 -14.06
C ILE A 336 13.20 -9.37 -13.29
N PHE A 337 12.73 -9.57 -12.06
CA PHE A 337 13.22 -10.55 -11.08
C PHE A 337 12.15 -11.61 -10.81
N TRP A 338 12.46 -12.56 -9.92
CA TRP A 338 11.50 -13.54 -9.36
C TRP A 338 10.29 -12.88 -8.68
N ASP A 339 10.41 -11.61 -8.27
CA ASP A 339 9.34 -10.70 -7.85
C ASP A 339 8.09 -10.82 -8.72
N THR A 340 8.29 -10.91 -10.03
CA THR A 340 7.17 -10.97 -10.98
C THR A 340 6.43 -12.27 -10.83
N GLU A 341 7.12 -13.40 -10.91
CA GLU A 341 6.51 -14.73 -10.92
C GLU A 341 5.91 -15.12 -9.56
N ILE A 342 6.57 -14.76 -8.46
CA ILE A 342 6.15 -15.20 -7.13
C ILE A 342 5.21 -14.19 -6.45
N PHE A 343 5.42 -12.89 -6.64
CA PHE A 343 4.66 -11.88 -5.91
C PHE A 343 3.55 -11.23 -6.73
N ILE A 344 3.85 -10.84 -7.97
CA ILE A 344 2.93 -10.07 -8.81
C ILE A 344 1.97 -10.97 -9.59
N LEU A 345 2.49 -12.06 -10.17
CA LEU A 345 1.74 -12.93 -11.07
C LEU A 345 0.48 -13.53 -10.44
N PRO A 346 0.45 -13.96 -9.15
CA PRO A 346 -0.76 -14.51 -8.55
C PRO A 346 -1.98 -13.59 -8.70
N PHE A 347 -1.82 -12.28 -8.47
CA PHE A 347 -2.91 -11.33 -8.67
C PHE A 347 -3.50 -11.42 -10.08
N PHE A 348 -2.65 -11.41 -11.11
CA PHE A 348 -3.11 -11.49 -12.50
C PHE A 348 -3.65 -12.87 -12.86
N THR A 349 -3.04 -13.96 -12.38
CA THR A 349 -3.51 -15.32 -12.62
C THR A 349 -4.95 -15.51 -12.16
N PHE A 350 -5.32 -14.92 -11.02
CA PHE A 350 -6.65 -15.05 -10.44
C PHE A 350 -7.65 -13.96 -10.87
N THR A 351 -7.23 -12.87 -11.52
CA THR A 351 -8.14 -11.77 -11.89
C THR A 351 -8.20 -11.53 -13.39
N GLN A 352 -7.05 -11.60 -14.07
CA GLN A 352 -6.86 -11.31 -15.50
C GLN A 352 -5.89 -12.34 -16.12
N PRO A 353 -6.27 -13.62 -16.26
CA PRO A 353 -5.36 -14.70 -16.66
C PRO A 353 -4.58 -14.44 -17.97
N ASN A 354 -5.18 -13.73 -18.93
CA ASN A 354 -4.51 -13.33 -20.17
C ASN A 354 -3.27 -12.46 -19.92
N LEU A 355 -3.30 -11.59 -18.90
CA LEU A 355 -2.13 -10.82 -18.50
C LEU A 355 -1.06 -11.72 -17.90
N ALA A 356 -1.43 -12.63 -17.00
CA ALA A 356 -0.49 -13.60 -16.44
C ALA A 356 0.18 -14.45 -17.53
N ARG A 357 -0.59 -14.89 -18.52
CA ARG A 357 -0.09 -15.57 -19.73
C ARG A 357 0.96 -14.76 -20.46
N ASN A 358 0.75 -13.46 -20.64
CA ASN A 358 1.71 -12.58 -21.30
C ASN A 358 3.00 -12.42 -20.49
N LEU A 359 2.89 -12.21 -19.17
CA LEU A 359 4.03 -12.09 -18.26
C LEU A 359 4.88 -13.38 -18.24
N LEU A 360 4.25 -14.55 -18.30
CA LEU A 360 4.96 -15.83 -18.40
C LEU A 360 5.55 -16.06 -19.80
N SER A 361 4.85 -15.64 -20.86
CA SER A 361 5.35 -15.77 -22.24
C SER A 361 6.64 -14.98 -22.47
N TYR A 362 6.84 -13.87 -21.75
CA TYR A 362 8.12 -13.17 -21.73
C TYR A 362 9.29 -14.09 -21.35
N ARG A 363 9.10 -15.00 -20.38
CA ARG A 363 10.12 -15.98 -19.98
C ARG A 363 10.43 -16.99 -21.08
N TYR A 364 9.44 -17.35 -21.90
CA TYR A 364 9.68 -18.16 -23.10
C TYR A 364 10.53 -17.40 -24.14
N HIS A 365 10.20 -16.14 -24.40
CA HIS A 365 10.92 -15.33 -25.38
C HIS A 365 12.36 -15.00 -24.94
N THR A 366 12.63 -15.03 -23.64
CA THR A 366 13.95 -14.82 -23.03
C THR A 366 14.72 -16.12 -22.76
N LEU A 367 14.14 -17.28 -23.06
CA LEU A 367 14.77 -18.59 -22.92
C LEU A 367 16.13 -18.73 -23.65
N PRO A 368 16.37 -18.11 -24.84
CA PRO A 368 17.68 -18.12 -25.46
C PRO A 368 18.78 -17.47 -24.58
N GLY A 369 18.46 -16.41 -23.84
CA GLY A 369 19.40 -15.78 -22.89
C GLY A 369 19.71 -16.69 -21.71
N ALA A 370 18.70 -17.37 -21.17
CA ALA A 370 18.86 -18.35 -20.09
C ALA A 370 19.78 -19.53 -20.50
N ARG A 371 19.66 -20.02 -21.75
CA ARG A 371 20.55 -21.05 -22.30
C ARG A 371 22.00 -20.56 -22.45
N ARG A 372 22.19 -19.32 -22.89
CA ARG A 372 23.53 -18.71 -22.97
C ARG A 372 24.16 -18.56 -21.59
N LYS A 373 23.38 -18.16 -20.58
CA LYS A 373 23.84 -18.08 -19.18
C LYS A 373 24.25 -19.47 -18.67
N ALA A 374 23.43 -20.50 -18.84
CA ALA A 374 23.79 -21.87 -18.44
C ALA A 374 25.11 -22.31 -19.08
N ALA A 375 25.23 -22.17 -20.41
CA ALA A 375 26.44 -22.52 -21.14
C ALA A 375 27.68 -21.73 -20.70
N HIS A 376 27.52 -20.44 -20.36
CA HIS A 376 28.61 -19.60 -19.85
C HIS A 376 29.23 -20.15 -18.56
N TYR A 377 28.42 -20.70 -17.65
CA TYR A 377 28.89 -21.33 -16.42
C TYR A 377 29.20 -22.83 -16.57
N GLY A 378 29.14 -23.37 -17.80
CA GLY A 378 29.42 -24.78 -18.09
C GLY A 378 28.28 -25.73 -17.76
N TYR A 379 27.07 -25.21 -17.52
CA TYR A 379 25.86 -26.00 -17.30
C TYR A 379 25.12 -26.26 -18.62
N GLN A 380 24.18 -27.20 -18.58
CA GLN A 380 23.26 -27.50 -19.68
C GLN A 380 21.91 -26.82 -19.44
N GLY A 381 20.99 -26.95 -20.40
CA GLY A 381 19.62 -26.46 -20.27
C GLY A 381 19.50 -24.95 -20.20
N ALA A 382 18.49 -24.45 -19.48
CA ALA A 382 18.24 -23.02 -19.28
C ALA A 382 18.43 -22.60 -17.82
N MET A 383 19.29 -21.60 -17.59
CA MET A 383 19.52 -20.95 -16.30
C MET A 383 19.08 -19.50 -16.44
N PHE A 384 17.92 -19.12 -15.88
CA PHE A 384 17.41 -17.76 -16.06
C PHE A 384 18.32 -16.70 -15.41
N ALA A 385 18.33 -15.51 -16.00
CA ALA A 385 18.96 -14.33 -15.44
C ALA A 385 18.27 -13.95 -14.12
N TRP A 386 19.06 -13.53 -13.12
CA TRP A 386 18.53 -12.99 -11.87
C TRP A 386 17.83 -11.66 -12.13
N GLU A 387 18.52 -10.78 -12.85
CA GLU A 387 17.97 -9.55 -13.43
C GLU A 387 17.83 -9.72 -14.94
N SER A 388 16.59 -9.76 -15.42
CA SER A 388 16.29 -9.91 -16.84
C SER A 388 15.81 -8.59 -17.45
N ALA A 389 16.24 -8.32 -18.68
CA ALA A 389 15.82 -7.17 -19.49
C ALA A 389 15.25 -7.64 -20.85
N VAL A 390 15.79 -7.18 -21.99
CA VAL A 390 15.23 -7.45 -23.32
C VAL A 390 15.47 -8.90 -23.79
N THR A 391 16.70 -9.38 -23.73
CA THR A 391 17.12 -10.62 -24.42
C THR A 391 17.09 -11.86 -23.53
N GLY A 392 16.87 -11.68 -22.22
CA GLY A 392 17.05 -12.72 -21.20
C GLY A 392 18.49 -12.96 -20.78
N ASP A 393 19.46 -12.21 -21.33
CA ASP A 393 20.83 -12.25 -20.83
C ASP A 393 20.91 -11.62 -19.44
N GLU A 394 21.90 -12.06 -18.66
CA GLU A 394 22.09 -11.61 -17.29
C GLU A 394 22.51 -10.14 -17.19
N ALA A 395 21.58 -9.31 -16.69
CA ALA A 395 21.73 -7.87 -16.55
C ALA A 395 22.19 -7.43 -15.14
N THR A 396 22.25 -8.33 -14.17
CA THR A 396 22.64 -7.98 -12.78
C THR A 396 24.04 -7.37 -12.77
N PRO A 397 24.25 -6.17 -12.20
CA PRO A 397 25.57 -5.57 -12.13
C PRO A 397 26.58 -6.49 -11.44
N ARG A 398 27.84 -6.47 -11.89
CA ARG A 398 28.89 -7.31 -11.26
C ARG A 398 29.34 -6.74 -9.91
N TRP A 399 29.25 -5.43 -9.76
CA TRP A 399 29.81 -4.71 -8.62
C TRP A 399 28.82 -3.66 -8.14
N SER A 400 28.68 -3.54 -6.82
CA SER A 400 28.01 -2.41 -6.20
C SER A 400 29.06 -1.33 -5.95
N LEU A 401 28.91 -0.19 -6.63
CA LEU A 401 29.77 0.97 -6.46
C LEU A 401 29.36 1.69 -5.18
N ARG A 402 30.30 1.88 -4.25
CA ARG A 402 30.05 2.65 -3.03
C ARG A 402 30.10 4.14 -3.31
N SER A 403 29.33 4.92 -2.54
CA SER A 403 29.37 6.39 -2.59
C SER A 403 30.71 6.98 -2.14
N ASP A 404 31.51 6.19 -1.39
CA ASP A 404 32.88 6.53 -1.04
C ASP A 404 33.83 6.08 -2.16
N PHE A 405 34.42 7.04 -2.87
CA PHE A 405 35.36 6.82 -3.97
C PHE A 405 36.62 6.03 -3.59
N TYR A 406 36.92 5.88 -2.31
CA TYR A 406 38.09 5.13 -1.82
C TYR A 406 37.75 3.75 -1.25
N ALA A 407 36.46 3.40 -1.16
CA ALA A 407 36.07 2.07 -0.69
C ALA A 407 36.19 1.04 -1.83
N GLU A 408 36.52 -0.19 -1.46
CA GLU A 408 36.54 -1.30 -2.44
C GLU A 408 35.12 -1.62 -2.93
N ASP A 409 35.02 -1.90 -4.23
CA ASP A 409 33.78 -2.35 -4.85
C ASP A 409 33.35 -3.70 -4.28
N ILE A 410 32.06 -3.83 -3.99
CA ILE A 410 31.50 -5.08 -3.48
C ILE A 410 31.04 -5.94 -4.65
N ARG A 411 31.47 -7.21 -4.71
CA ARG A 411 30.98 -8.18 -5.69
C ARG A 411 29.51 -8.52 -5.40
N ILE A 412 28.62 -8.37 -6.38
CA ILE A 412 27.20 -8.77 -6.27
C ILE A 412 27.05 -10.24 -6.72
N TRP A 413 27.01 -11.17 -5.77
CA TRP A 413 26.98 -12.60 -6.10
C TRP A 413 25.65 -13.13 -6.63
N CYS A 414 24.54 -12.41 -6.41
CA CYS A 414 23.19 -12.80 -6.86
C CYS A 414 23.17 -13.19 -8.35
N ARG A 415 23.87 -12.40 -9.18
CA ARG A 415 24.13 -12.66 -10.61
C ARG A 415 24.45 -14.13 -10.92
N ASP A 416 25.36 -14.71 -10.15
CA ASP A 416 25.92 -16.04 -10.41
C ASP A 416 25.28 -17.12 -9.53
N ARG A 417 24.91 -16.77 -8.30
CA ARG A 417 24.68 -17.74 -7.20
C ARG A 417 23.25 -17.79 -6.70
N GLU A 418 22.42 -16.79 -6.98
CA GLU A 418 21.00 -16.78 -6.63
C GLU A 418 20.18 -17.37 -7.78
N ILE A 419 20.21 -18.70 -7.84
CA ILE A 419 19.82 -19.47 -9.04
C ILE A 419 18.44 -20.12 -8.92
N HIS A 420 17.79 -19.95 -7.76
CA HIS A 420 16.46 -20.50 -7.49
C HIS A 420 15.38 -19.93 -8.44
N ILE A 421 15.61 -18.76 -9.04
CA ILE A 421 14.72 -18.14 -10.04
C ILE A 421 14.26 -19.08 -11.17
N SER A 422 15.11 -20.04 -11.57
CA SER A 422 14.75 -21.01 -12.62
C SER A 422 13.69 -22.02 -12.13
N ALA A 423 13.67 -22.34 -10.84
CA ALA A 423 12.61 -23.13 -10.21
C ALA A 423 11.38 -22.28 -9.90
N ASP A 424 11.55 -21.01 -9.52
CA ASP A 424 10.43 -20.09 -9.25
C ASP A 424 9.58 -19.81 -10.50
N ILE A 425 10.22 -19.63 -11.65
CA ILE A 425 9.51 -19.49 -12.93
C ILE A 425 8.68 -20.75 -13.20
N THR A 426 9.24 -21.93 -12.98
CA THR A 426 8.52 -23.20 -13.14
C THR A 426 7.37 -23.32 -12.16
N TYR A 427 7.55 -22.87 -10.92
CA TYR A 427 6.49 -22.77 -9.92
C TYR A 427 5.33 -21.92 -10.45
N ALA A 428 5.61 -20.71 -10.90
CA ALA A 428 4.60 -19.81 -11.44
C ALA A 428 3.87 -20.39 -12.68
N ILE A 429 4.60 -21.04 -13.60
CA ILE A 429 4.02 -21.71 -14.78
C ILE A 429 3.07 -22.84 -14.37
N TRP A 430 3.49 -23.68 -13.42
CA TRP A 430 2.68 -24.78 -12.91
C TRP A 430 1.39 -24.27 -12.30
N TYR A 431 1.46 -23.29 -11.39
CA TYR A 431 0.28 -22.75 -10.72
C TYR A 431 -0.63 -21.97 -11.68
N TYR A 432 -0.08 -21.23 -12.64
CA TYR A 432 -0.88 -20.63 -13.72
C TYR A 432 -1.70 -21.69 -14.47
N TRP A 433 -1.05 -22.79 -14.86
CA TRP A 433 -1.72 -23.86 -15.59
C TRP A 433 -2.77 -24.57 -14.74
N GLN A 434 -2.51 -24.81 -13.46
CA GLN A 434 -3.51 -25.36 -12.53
C GLN A 434 -4.73 -24.45 -12.37
N VAL A 435 -4.54 -23.13 -12.33
CA VAL A 435 -5.66 -22.17 -12.18
C VAL A 435 -6.48 -22.05 -13.46
N THR A 436 -5.82 -22.09 -14.63
CA THR A 436 -6.43 -21.70 -15.90
C THR A 436 -6.85 -22.87 -16.79
N GLU A 437 -6.26 -24.05 -16.60
CA GLU A 437 -6.36 -25.19 -17.52
C GLU A 437 -5.96 -24.83 -18.97
N ASP A 438 -5.05 -23.86 -19.15
CA ASP A 438 -4.54 -23.43 -20.45
C ASP A 438 -3.53 -24.44 -21.03
N ASP A 439 -4.04 -25.61 -21.41
CA ASP A 439 -3.28 -26.72 -21.99
C ASP A 439 -2.56 -26.32 -23.28
N GLU A 440 -3.16 -25.44 -24.10
CA GLU A 440 -2.55 -24.98 -25.34
C GLU A 440 -1.30 -24.16 -25.07
N TRP A 441 -1.35 -23.20 -24.14
CA TRP A 441 -0.18 -22.43 -23.77
C TRP A 441 0.87 -23.27 -23.04
N MET A 442 0.46 -24.17 -22.14
CA MET A 442 1.38 -25.11 -21.49
C MET A 442 2.11 -25.98 -22.53
N ARG A 443 1.39 -26.53 -23.52
CA ARG A 443 1.97 -27.31 -24.63
C ARG A 443 2.97 -26.51 -25.46
N ASP A 444 2.61 -25.27 -25.83
CA ASP A 444 3.36 -24.48 -26.81
C ASP A 444 4.53 -23.69 -26.20
N TYR A 445 4.45 -23.36 -24.91
CA TYR A 445 5.41 -22.48 -24.22
C TYR A 445 5.89 -23.07 -22.89
N GLY A 446 4.97 -23.37 -21.98
CA GLY A 446 5.29 -23.73 -20.59
C GLY A 446 6.15 -25.00 -20.47
N ALA A 447 5.81 -26.04 -21.22
CA ALA A 447 6.49 -27.33 -21.13
C ALA A 447 7.94 -27.28 -21.60
N GLU A 448 8.27 -26.46 -22.61
CA GLU A 448 9.67 -26.25 -23.01
C GLU A 448 10.46 -25.61 -21.88
N ILE A 449 9.93 -24.58 -21.22
CA ILE A 449 10.61 -23.91 -20.10
C ILE A 449 10.88 -24.91 -18.97
N ILE A 450 9.85 -25.63 -18.52
CA ILE A 450 9.95 -26.60 -17.42
C ILE A 450 10.98 -27.68 -17.73
N LEU A 451 10.92 -28.29 -18.92
CA LEU A 451 11.84 -29.38 -19.27
C LEU A 451 13.28 -28.88 -19.46
N ASP A 452 13.48 -27.70 -20.05
CA ASP A 452 14.81 -27.16 -20.31
C ASP A 452 15.51 -26.66 -19.03
N THR A 453 14.75 -26.10 -18.09
CA THR A 453 15.26 -25.74 -16.77
C THR A 453 15.49 -26.97 -15.87
N ALA A 454 14.73 -28.06 -16.05
CA ALA A 454 15.03 -29.36 -15.41
C ALA A 454 16.37 -29.95 -15.89
N ILE A 455 16.71 -29.79 -17.17
CA ILE A 455 18.04 -30.15 -17.70
C ILE A 455 19.14 -29.32 -17.01
N PHE A 456 18.91 -28.02 -16.82
CA PHE A 456 19.84 -27.18 -16.08
C PHE A 456 20.08 -27.72 -14.67
N TRP A 457 19.03 -27.96 -13.89
CA TRP A 457 19.18 -28.47 -12.53
C TRP A 457 19.91 -29.80 -12.47
N SER A 458 19.67 -30.68 -13.44
CA SER A 458 20.34 -31.98 -13.57
C SER A 458 21.82 -31.90 -13.83
N SER A 459 22.25 -30.83 -14.52
CA SER A 459 23.66 -30.51 -14.74
C SER A 459 24.29 -29.71 -13.59
N ARG A 460 23.46 -29.08 -12.75
CA ARG A 460 23.89 -28.20 -11.65
C ARG A 460 24.13 -28.95 -10.35
N VAL A 461 23.34 -29.98 -10.07
CA VAL A 461 23.48 -30.79 -8.84
C VAL A 461 24.82 -31.54 -8.81
N GLU A 462 25.35 -31.73 -7.61
CA GLU A 462 26.61 -32.43 -7.36
C GLU A 462 26.31 -33.69 -6.55
N PHE A 463 26.78 -34.86 -7.00
CA PHE A 463 26.60 -36.11 -6.25
C PHE A 463 27.67 -36.24 -5.16
N ASN A 464 27.25 -36.38 -3.91
CA ASN A 464 28.11 -36.68 -2.78
C ASN A 464 28.19 -38.21 -2.58
N PRO A 465 29.33 -38.86 -2.91
CA PRO A 465 29.45 -40.32 -2.80
C PRO A 465 29.56 -40.81 -1.36
N GLN A 466 29.88 -39.95 -0.39
CA GLN A 466 29.95 -40.35 1.02
C GLN A 466 28.57 -40.40 1.67
N LEU A 467 27.70 -39.45 1.33
CA LEU A 467 26.33 -39.35 1.84
C LEU A 467 25.30 -40.06 0.93
N GLU A 468 25.73 -40.51 -0.26
CA GLU A 468 24.89 -41.08 -1.31
C GLU A 468 23.69 -40.18 -1.69
N CYS A 469 23.91 -38.86 -1.66
CA CYS A 469 22.89 -37.84 -1.93
C CYS A 469 23.35 -36.82 -2.99
N TYR A 470 22.41 -36.06 -3.54
CA TYR A 470 22.71 -34.89 -4.37
C TYR A 470 22.65 -33.60 -3.56
N GLU A 471 23.58 -32.70 -3.86
CA GLU A 471 23.78 -31.42 -3.18
C GLU A 471 23.76 -30.27 -4.19
N ILE A 472 23.51 -29.06 -3.69
CA ILE A 472 23.71 -27.82 -4.44
C ILE A 472 24.56 -26.89 -3.58
N ARG A 473 25.79 -26.64 -4.03
CA ARG A 473 26.83 -25.99 -3.22
C ARG A 473 27.16 -24.59 -3.74
N GLY A 474 27.38 -23.63 -2.84
CA GLY A 474 27.89 -22.30 -3.20
C GLY A 474 26.82 -21.49 -3.90
N VAL A 475 25.66 -21.35 -3.26
CA VAL A 475 24.48 -20.64 -3.75
C VAL A 475 24.09 -19.50 -2.80
N ILE A 476 23.13 -18.70 -3.23
CA ILE A 476 22.37 -17.75 -2.40
C ILE A 476 20.93 -18.27 -2.42
N GLY A 477 20.32 -18.37 -1.23
CA GLY A 477 18.90 -18.67 -1.09
C GLY A 477 18.06 -17.40 -1.27
N ALA A 478 16.78 -17.43 -0.89
CA ALA A 478 15.98 -16.21 -0.90
C ALA A 478 16.50 -15.19 0.14
N ASP A 479 17.20 -15.66 1.17
CA ASP A 479 17.94 -14.78 2.09
C ASP A 479 19.31 -14.38 1.52
N GLU A 480 19.37 -13.19 0.92
CA GLU A 480 20.59 -12.62 0.33
C GLU A 480 21.66 -12.18 1.35
N TYR A 481 21.41 -12.26 2.66
CA TYR A 481 22.49 -11.99 3.64
C TYR A 481 23.51 -13.13 3.70
N HIS A 482 23.11 -14.34 3.33
CA HIS A 482 23.93 -15.53 3.38
C HIS A 482 24.38 -15.95 1.97
N GLU A 483 25.57 -15.47 1.60
CA GLU A 483 26.20 -15.77 0.32
C GLU A 483 27.09 -17.00 0.36
N LEU A 484 27.17 -17.70 -0.78
CA LEU A 484 28.05 -18.86 -0.99
C LEU A 484 27.76 -20.05 -0.06
N VAL A 485 26.53 -20.17 0.42
CA VAL A 485 26.10 -21.26 1.30
C VAL A 485 25.95 -22.59 0.55
N HIS A 486 25.93 -23.69 1.30
CA HIS A 486 25.71 -25.02 0.78
C HIS A 486 24.33 -25.53 1.19
N ASN A 487 23.67 -26.26 0.29
CA ASN A 487 22.45 -27.00 0.58
C ASN A 487 21.34 -26.12 1.19
N ASN A 488 21.15 -24.92 0.63
CA ASN A 488 20.04 -24.05 1.03
C ASN A 488 18.72 -24.81 0.84
N CYS A 489 17.94 -24.96 1.91
CA CYS A 489 16.79 -25.86 1.92
C CYS A 489 15.67 -25.38 0.98
N PHE A 490 15.46 -24.06 0.88
CA PHE A 490 14.53 -23.48 -0.09
C PHE A 490 14.91 -23.89 -1.52
N THR A 491 16.16 -23.65 -1.92
CA THR A 491 16.68 -24.01 -3.25
C THR A 491 16.57 -25.50 -3.50
N ASN A 492 17.13 -26.36 -2.63
CA ASN A 492 17.15 -27.80 -2.85
C ASN A 492 15.73 -28.39 -2.96
N ARG A 493 14.81 -27.97 -2.10
CA ARG A 493 13.43 -28.48 -2.15
C ARG A 493 12.67 -27.96 -3.38
N MET A 494 12.85 -26.70 -3.76
CA MET A 494 12.27 -26.15 -4.99
C MET A 494 12.79 -26.88 -6.24
N VAL A 495 14.06 -27.26 -6.27
CA VAL A 495 14.66 -28.05 -7.36
C VAL A 495 14.10 -29.47 -7.40
N GLN A 496 13.98 -30.13 -6.25
CA GLN A 496 13.35 -31.45 -6.17
C GLN A 496 11.90 -31.38 -6.67
N TRP A 497 11.12 -30.40 -6.19
CA TRP A 497 9.74 -30.17 -6.63
C TRP A 497 9.64 -29.92 -8.13
N HIS A 498 10.55 -29.12 -8.68
CA HIS A 498 10.61 -28.85 -10.10
C HIS A 498 10.82 -30.14 -10.90
N LEU A 499 11.81 -30.97 -10.54
CA LEU A 499 12.06 -32.24 -11.25
C LEU A 499 10.85 -33.19 -11.15
N GLU A 500 10.15 -33.23 -10.01
CA GLU A 500 8.88 -33.95 -9.88
C GLU A 500 7.85 -33.45 -10.90
N LYS A 501 7.68 -32.13 -11.04
CA LYS A 501 6.76 -31.54 -12.03
C LYS A 501 7.21 -31.76 -13.47
N ALA A 502 8.52 -31.72 -13.74
CA ALA A 502 9.06 -32.00 -15.07
C ALA A 502 8.71 -33.43 -15.52
N LEU A 503 8.77 -34.42 -14.63
CA LEU A 503 8.33 -35.79 -14.92
C LEU A 503 6.82 -35.87 -15.19
N ILE A 504 6.00 -35.12 -14.44
CA ILE A 504 4.55 -35.06 -14.68
C ILE A 504 4.26 -34.45 -16.06
N ILE A 505 4.88 -33.32 -16.39
CA ILE A 505 4.70 -32.64 -17.68
C ILE A 505 5.21 -33.49 -18.83
N TYR A 506 6.36 -34.16 -18.68
CA TYR A 506 6.87 -35.11 -19.66
C TYR A 506 5.84 -36.21 -19.96
N ASN A 507 5.31 -36.87 -18.93
CA ASN A 507 4.30 -37.92 -19.09
C ASN A 507 2.97 -37.39 -19.66
N TRP A 508 2.53 -36.20 -19.23
CA TRP A 508 1.34 -35.53 -19.75
C TRP A 508 1.48 -35.23 -21.25
N LEU A 509 2.62 -34.71 -21.69
CA LEU A 509 2.91 -34.49 -23.11
C LEU A 509 2.87 -35.80 -23.90
N HIS A 510 3.47 -36.89 -23.42
CA HIS A 510 3.44 -38.17 -24.12
C HIS A 510 2.02 -38.75 -24.25
N SER A 511 1.20 -38.58 -23.23
CA SER A 511 -0.18 -39.08 -23.23
C SER A 511 -1.15 -38.21 -24.04
N THR A 512 -0.96 -36.88 -24.04
CA THR A 512 -1.93 -35.93 -24.57
C THR A 512 -1.48 -35.29 -25.89
N PHE A 513 -0.18 -35.03 -26.05
CA PHE A 513 0.41 -34.34 -27.21
C PHE A 513 1.69 -35.05 -27.70
N PRO A 514 1.63 -36.32 -28.13
CA PRO A 514 2.81 -37.15 -28.42
C PRO A 514 3.73 -36.56 -29.51
N GLU A 515 3.18 -35.84 -30.49
CA GLU A 515 3.98 -35.17 -31.53
C GLU A 515 4.84 -34.03 -30.95
N VAL A 516 4.29 -33.26 -30.00
CA VAL A 516 5.01 -32.19 -29.30
C VAL A 516 6.06 -32.79 -28.36
N ALA A 517 5.72 -33.89 -27.68
CA ALA A 517 6.67 -34.62 -26.84
C ALA A 517 7.92 -35.01 -27.64
N ILE A 518 7.75 -35.71 -28.78
CA ILE A 518 8.87 -36.13 -29.65
C ILE A 518 9.70 -34.94 -30.14
N LYS A 519 9.03 -33.82 -30.50
CA LYS A 519 9.72 -32.60 -30.94
C LYS A 519 10.58 -32.01 -29.81
N LEU A 520 10.04 -31.92 -28.60
CA LEU A 520 10.76 -31.39 -27.44
C LEU A 520 11.88 -32.33 -26.99
N GLU A 521 11.67 -33.64 -27.00
CA GLU A 521 12.71 -34.63 -26.73
C GLU A 521 13.90 -34.46 -27.68
N HIS A 522 13.64 -34.34 -28.98
CA HIS A 522 14.70 -34.12 -29.96
C HIS A 522 15.37 -32.74 -29.78
N LYS A 523 14.59 -31.69 -29.53
CA LYS A 523 15.09 -30.31 -29.37
C LYS A 523 15.97 -30.16 -28.13
N LEU A 524 15.54 -30.73 -27.01
CA LEU A 524 16.18 -30.63 -25.69
C LEU A 524 17.12 -31.82 -25.40
N GLN A 525 17.20 -32.78 -26.32
CA GLN A 525 18.01 -34.00 -26.18
C GLN A 525 17.65 -34.82 -24.93
N ILE A 526 16.36 -34.92 -24.61
CA ILE A 526 15.87 -35.69 -23.48
C ILE A 526 15.90 -37.18 -23.85
N THR A 527 16.71 -37.96 -23.13
CA THR A 527 16.81 -39.42 -23.30
C THR A 527 16.33 -40.16 -22.06
N SER A 528 16.16 -41.48 -22.16
CA SER A 528 15.83 -42.30 -20.99
C SER A 528 16.88 -42.20 -19.87
N GLN A 529 18.16 -41.95 -20.19
CA GLN A 529 19.19 -41.69 -19.18
C GLN A 529 18.95 -40.37 -18.43
N VAL A 530 18.51 -39.32 -19.12
CA VAL A 530 18.16 -38.03 -18.50
C VAL A 530 16.98 -38.21 -17.54
N ILE A 531 15.93 -38.90 -17.96
CA ILE A 531 14.75 -39.18 -17.12
C ILE A 531 15.11 -40.03 -15.88
N ASN A 532 15.96 -41.05 -16.06
CA ASN A 532 16.43 -41.87 -14.94
C ASN A 532 17.26 -41.05 -13.95
N HIS A 533 18.11 -40.15 -14.44
CA HIS A 533 18.90 -39.24 -13.62
C HIS A 533 18.01 -38.26 -12.84
N TRP A 534 16.96 -37.70 -13.46
CA TRP A 534 15.96 -36.88 -12.74
C TRP A 534 15.32 -37.64 -11.59
N THR A 535 14.90 -38.88 -11.87
CA THR A 535 14.30 -39.76 -10.86
C THR A 535 15.28 -40.05 -9.71
N GLU A 536 16.56 -40.27 -10.02
CA GLU A 536 17.60 -40.48 -9.01
C GLU A 536 17.83 -39.23 -8.16
N ILE A 537 17.90 -38.04 -8.78
CA ILE A 537 18.04 -36.77 -8.06
C ILE A 537 16.84 -36.54 -7.12
N ILE A 538 15.61 -36.75 -7.60
CA ILE A 538 14.40 -36.57 -6.78
C ILE A 538 14.48 -37.45 -5.52
N ALA A 539 14.88 -38.72 -5.68
CA ALA A 539 14.96 -39.67 -4.57
C ALA A 539 16.09 -39.39 -3.57
N LYS A 540 17.15 -38.69 -4.01
CA LYS A 540 18.40 -38.52 -3.25
C LYS A 540 18.79 -37.06 -2.99
N MET A 541 17.95 -36.09 -3.28
CA MET A 541 18.23 -34.68 -3.00
C MET A 541 18.38 -34.46 -1.48
N LEU A 542 19.47 -33.82 -1.05
CA LEU A 542 19.69 -33.52 0.36
C LEU A 542 18.78 -32.38 0.82
N ILE A 543 17.94 -32.65 1.81
CA ILE A 543 17.03 -31.68 2.44
C ILE A 543 17.27 -31.69 3.96
N ILE A 544 17.89 -30.63 4.47
CA ILE A 544 18.37 -30.58 5.86
C ILE A 544 17.23 -30.18 6.79
N HIS A 545 16.69 -31.15 7.53
CA HIS A 545 15.65 -30.92 8.51
C HIS A 545 15.71 -31.97 9.62
N ASN A 546 15.14 -31.63 10.77
CA ASN A 546 14.93 -32.58 11.86
C ASN A 546 13.50 -33.14 11.76
N PRO A 547 13.34 -34.44 11.42
CA PRO A 547 12.01 -35.03 11.22
C PRO A 547 11.20 -35.20 12.51
N GLU A 548 11.84 -35.19 13.69
CA GLU A 548 11.14 -35.30 14.98
C GLU A 548 10.51 -33.98 15.40
N THR A 549 11.24 -32.88 15.20
CA THR A 549 10.79 -31.53 15.59
C THR A 549 10.07 -30.79 14.47
N GLY A 550 10.36 -31.13 13.21
CA GLY A 550 9.95 -30.38 12.03
C GLY A 550 10.81 -29.14 11.74
N LEU A 551 11.84 -28.85 12.54
CA LEU A 551 12.71 -27.69 12.30
C LEU A 551 13.57 -27.92 11.05
N ILE A 552 13.56 -26.95 10.14
CA ILE A 552 14.31 -26.98 8.88
C ILE A 552 15.54 -26.10 9.05
N GLU A 553 16.70 -26.59 8.61
CA GLU A 553 17.91 -25.76 8.60
C GLU A 553 17.98 -24.99 7.28
N GLN A 554 18.12 -23.66 7.35
CA GLN A 554 18.12 -22.78 6.17
C GLN A 554 19.19 -23.19 5.16
N CYS A 555 20.39 -23.49 5.63
CA CYS A 555 21.50 -24.02 4.86
C CYS A 555 22.45 -24.79 5.77
N GLU A 556 23.31 -25.63 5.21
CA GLU A 556 24.29 -26.40 5.98
C GLU A 556 25.14 -25.48 6.86
N GLY A 557 25.11 -25.67 8.17
CA GLY A 557 25.90 -24.88 9.12
C GLY A 557 25.16 -23.72 9.80
N PHE A 558 23.91 -23.43 9.39
CA PHE A 558 23.20 -22.23 9.84
C PHE A 558 22.95 -22.20 11.35
N PHE A 559 22.63 -23.35 11.95
CA PHE A 559 22.36 -23.41 13.39
C PHE A 559 23.59 -23.15 14.26
N GLN A 560 24.79 -23.21 13.68
CA GLN A 560 26.05 -22.93 14.39
C GLN A 560 26.51 -21.48 14.27
N LEU A 561 25.81 -20.65 13.48
CA LEU A 561 26.07 -19.21 13.37
C LEU A 561 25.68 -18.45 14.63
N ASP A 562 26.20 -17.24 14.79
CA ASP A 562 25.96 -16.40 15.97
C ASP A 562 24.49 -15.93 16.02
N ASP A 563 23.82 -16.12 17.16
CA ASP A 563 22.45 -15.66 17.35
C ASP A 563 22.40 -14.14 17.61
N ILE A 564 21.98 -13.37 16.61
CA ILE A 564 21.90 -11.91 16.67
C ILE A 564 20.50 -11.49 17.12
N ASN A 565 20.40 -10.91 18.32
CA ASN A 565 19.16 -10.34 18.82
C ASN A 565 18.86 -8.98 18.18
N LEU A 566 18.00 -8.98 17.15
CA LEU A 566 17.54 -7.78 16.43
C LEU A 566 16.95 -6.70 17.35
N ALA A 567 16.27 -7.07 18.44
CA ALA A 567 15.64 -6.11 19.36
C ALA A 567 16.66 -5.18 20.04
N LYS A 568 17.95 -5.55 20.11
CA LYS A 568 19.01 -4.68 20.65
C LYS A 568 19.37 -3.51 19.73
N TYR A 569 18.97 -3.56 18.47
CA TYR A 569 19.25 -2.53 17.47
C TYR A 569 18.08 -1.56 17.27
N GLU A 570 16.93 -1.81 17.90
CA GLU A 570 15.74 -0.99 17.73
C GLU A 570 15.70 0.22 18.70
N PRO A 571 15.21 1.40 18.27
CA PRO A 571 14.75 1.71 16.92
C PRO A 571 15.94 1.99 15.98
N ARG A 572 15.98 1.32 14.82
CA ARG A 572 16.92 1.64 13.73
C ARG A 572 16.21 2.27 12.55
N GLU A 573 16.99 2.87 11.67
CA GLU A 573 16.50 3.50 10.42
C GLU A 573 17.10 2.83 9.16
N LYS A 574 17.85 1.74 9.32
CA LYS A 574 18.57 1.05 8.25
C LYS A 574 18.55 -0.47 8.46
N SER A 575 18.83 -1.21 7.39
CA SER A 575 18.96 -2.67 7.46
C SER A 575 20.09 -3.09 8.40
N ILE A 576 19.94 -4.25 9.01
CA ILE A 576 20.94 -4.80 9.94
C ILE A 576 22.28 -5.03 9.22
N GLN A 577 22.25 -5.40 7.94
CA GLN A 577 23.45 -5.56 7.12
C GLN A 577 24.19 -4.24 6.90
N ILE A 578 23.50 -3.11 6.79
CA ILE A 578 24.17 -1.80 6.74
C ILE A 578 24.82 -1.46 8.08
N ILE A 579 24.24 -1.91 9.20
CA ILE A 579 24.75 -1.63 10.55
C ILE A 579 25.97 -2.52 10.88
N LEU A 580 25.89 -3.81 10.61
CA LEU A 580 26.91 -4.81 10.96
C LEU A 580 27.96 -5.00 9.86
N GLY A 581 27.63 -4.67 8.62
CA GLY A 581 28.41 -5.05 7.45
C GLY A 581 28.08 -6.45 6.95
N MET A 582 28.42 -6.74 5.70
CA MET A 582 28.10 -8.00 5.04
C MET A 582 28.74 -9.21 5.72
N GLU A 583 30.03 -9.09 6.10
CA GLU A 583 30.79 -10.20 6.68
C GLU A 583 30.19 -10.66 8.03
N GLU A 584 29.86 -9.71 8.91
CA GLU A 584 29.29 -10.03 10.23
C GLU A 584 27.84 -10.50 10.13
N THR A 585 27.08 -9.99 9.16
CA THR A 585 25.71 -10.45 8.91
C THR A 585 25.70 -11.90 8.42
N ASN A 586 26.63 -12.27 7.53
CA ASN A 586 26.78 -13.63 7.00
C ASN A 586 27.21 -14.66 8.08
N LYS A 587 27.88 -14.20 9.15
CA LYS A 587 28.27 -15.03 10.31
C LYS A 587 27.16 -15.18 11.35
N GLY A 588 26.05 -14.46 11.21
CA GLY A 588 24.97 -14.44 12.19
C GLY A 588 23.66 -15.02 11.64
N GLN A 589 22.80 -15.50 12.52
CA GLN A 589 21.52 -16.11 12.14
C GLN A 589 20.44 -15.10 11.68
N VAL A 590 20.81 -13.84 11.44
CA VAL A 590 19.88 -12.80 11.01
C VAL A 590 19.66 -12.87 9.52
N ILE A 591 18.41 -12.85 9.08
CA ILE A 591 18.04 -13.08 7.68
C ILE A 591 17.35 -11.86 7.08
N LYS A 592 17.58 -11.58 5.80
CA LYS A 592 17.04 -10.41 5.10
C LYS A 592 15.52 -10.49 4.93
N GLN A 593 15.04 -11.68 4.60
CA GLN A 593 13.68 -11.96 4.15
C GLN A 593 13.37 -13.45 4.32
N PRO A 594 12.10 -13.88 4.21
CA PRO A 594 11.71 -15.29 4.24
C PRO A 594 12.54 -16.17 3.30
N ASP A 595 13.15 -17.22 3.85
CA ASP A 595 13.80 -18.31 3.08
C ASP A 595 13.13 -19.65 3.39
N VAL A 596 13.34 -20.20 4.59
CA VAL A 596 12.58 -21.38 5.08
C VAL A 596 11.08 -21.08 5.16
N LEU A 597 10.71 -19.89 5.62
CA LEU A 597 9.30 -19.46 5.64
C LEU A 597 8.75 -19.28 4.22
N MET A 598 9.58 -18.88 3.25
CA MET A 598 9.17 -18.82 1.85
C MET A 598 8.92 -20.21 1.28
N LEU A 599 9.78 -21.18 1.61
CA LEU A 599 9.59 -22.58 1.24
C LEU A 599 8.24 -23.11 1.76
N LEU A 600 7.93 -22.85 3.03
CA LEU A 600 6.66 -23.28 3.63
C LEU A 600 5.47 -22.61 2.95
N TYR A 601 5.57 -21.32 2.63
CA TYR A 601 4.54 -20.61 1.89
C TYR A 601 4.26 -21.23 0.52
N LEU A 602 5.29 -21.38 -0.31
CA LEU A 602 5.12 -21.91 -1.67
C LEU A 602 4.65 -23.37 -1.69
N MET A 603 4.99 -24.16 -0.66
CA MET A 603 4.59 -25.56 -0.56
C MET A 603 3.30 -25.80 0.23
N ARG A 604 2.54 -24.75 0.57
CA ARG A 604 1.31 -24.86 1.39
C ARG A 604 0.26 -25.80 0.80
N GLU A 605 0.11 -25.80 -0.53
CA GLU A 605 -0.86 -26.68 -1.22
C GLU A 605 -0.27 -28.06 -1.55
N SER A 606 1.01 -28.30 -1.23
CA SER A 606 1.66 -29.59 -1.48
C SER A 606 1.26 -30.61 -0.41
N ALA A 607 0.91 -31.83 -0.83
CA ALA A 607 0.67 -32.94 0.09
C ALA A 607 1.97 -33.49 0.74
N ASP A 608 3.12 -33.19 0.11
CA ASP A 608 4.43 -33.66 0.53
C ASP A 608 5.15 -32.61 1.40
N PHE A 609 6.22 -33.04 2.07
CA PHE A 609 7.13 -32.17 2.83
C PHE A 609 7.45 -30.88 2.04
N PRO A 610 7.46 -29.69 2.68
CA PRO A 610 7.61 -29.46 4.13
C PRO A 610 6.36 -29.04 4.90
N TYR A 611 5.24 -28.74 4.25
CA TYR A 611 4.18 -28.00 4.92
C TYR A 611 3.27 -28.89 5.78
N ASN A 612 3.16 -28.55 7.06
CA ASN A 612 2.04 -28.89 7.93
C ASN A 612 2.02 -27.87 9.09
N GLN A 613 0.92 -27.81 9.84
CA GLN A 613 0.73 -26.81 10.89
C GLN A 613 1.82 -26.86 11.99
N GLN A 614 2.27 -28.06 12.38
CA GLN A 614 3.34 -28.22 13.38
C GLN A 614 4.67 -27.71 12.84
N THR A 615 5.06 -28.12 11.64
CA THR A 615 6.29 -27.66 10.96
C THR A 615 6.26 -26.15 10.79
N LEU A 616 5.13 -25.57 10.37
CA LEU A 616 4.98 -24.12 10.24
C LEU A 616 5.21 -23.41 11.57
N GLN A 617 4.57 -23.86 12.65
CA GLN A 617 4.70 -23.26 13.97
C GLN A 617 6.16 -23.28 14.46
N VAL A 618 6.84 -24.42 14.35
CA VAL A 618 8.23 -24.59 14.82
C VAL A 618 9.19 -23.69 14.04
N ASN A 619 9.05 -23.63 12.72
CA ASN A 619 9.91 -22.79 11.89
C ASN A 619 9.55 -21.30 12.00
N TRP A 620 8.28 -20.94 12.21
CA TRP A 620 7.86 -19.57 12.52
C TRP A 620 8.56 -19.06 13.78
N ASP A 621 8.47 -19.82 14.88
CA ASP A 621 9.04 -19.43 16.17
C ASP A 621 10.57 -19.28 16.10
N TYR A 622 11.22 -20.00 15.16
CA TYR A 622 12.65 -19.89 14.93
C TYR A 622 13.03 -18.71 14.02
N TYR A 623 12.39 -18.58 12.85
CA TYR A 623 12.83 -17.69 11.77
C TYR A 623 12.17 -16.30 11.79
N ALA A 624 10.93 -16.16 12.23
CA ALA A 624 10.26 -14.85 12.25
C ALA A 624 11.00 -13.83 13.15
N PRO A 625 11.47 -14.19 14.37
CA PRO A 625 12.24 -13.26 15.21
C PRO A 625 13.64 -12.92 14.66
N ARG A 626 14.15 -13.72 13.73
CA ARG A 626 15.48 -13.56 13.11
C ARG A 626 15.43 -12.80 11.79
N THR A 627 14.24 -12.47 11.29
CA THR A 627 14.08 -11.76 10.02
C THR A 627 14.18 -10.25 10.21
N ASP A 628 15.02 -9.57 9.43
CA ASP A 628 15.03 -8.11 9.27
C ASP A 628 13.77 -7.65 8.51
N ILE A 629 12.62 -7.74 9.20
CA ILE A 629 11.32 -7.51 8.60
C ILE A 629 11.11 -6.03 8.21
N SER A 630 11.71 -5.10 8.97
CA SER A 630 11.55 -3.66 8.81
C SER A 630 12.31 -3.10 7.61
N TYR A 631 13.59 -3.45 7.46
CA TYR A 631 14.49 -2.83 6.49
C TYR A 631 15.24 -3.83 5.60
N GLY A 632 15.11 -5.14 5.83
CA GLY A 632 15.74 -6.18 5.01
C GLY A 632 15.21 -6.20 3.59
N SER A 633 13.97 -6.64 3.40
CA SER A 633 13.32 -6.62 2.09
C SER A 633 11.82 -6.34 2.13
N SER A 634 11.32 -5.59 1.15
CA SER A 634 9.88 -5.29 1.03
C SER A 634 9.01 -6.52 0.80
N LEU A 635 9.62 -7.63 0.34
CA LEU A 635 8.98 -8.92 0.09
C LEU A 635 8.51 -9.61 1.39
N GLY A 636 9.22 -9.36 2.50
CA GLY A 636 9.06 -10.15 3.73
C GLY A 636 7.74 -10.00 4.47
N PRO A 637 7.24 -8.78 4.74
CA PRO A 637 6.08 -8.60 5.62
C PRO A 637 4.78 -9.19 5.07
N ALA A 638 4.57 -9.17 3.76
CA ALA A 638 3.37 -9.78 3.16
C ALA A 638 3.32 -11.32 3.39
N ILE A 639 4.46 -12.01 3.22
CA ILE A 639 4.56 -13.45 3.48
C ILE A 639 4.39 -13.75 4.97
N HIS A 640 4.96 -12.93 5.85
CA HIS A 640 4.76 -13.05 7.29
C HIS A 640 3.29 -12.88 7.66
N ALA A 641 2.57 -11.95 7.03
CA ALA A 641 1.15 -11.76 7.26
C ALA A 641 0.33 -13.02 6.91
N ILE A 642 0.63 -13.65 5.77
CA ILE A 642 -0.05 -14.88 5.34
C ILE A 642 0.20 -16.02 6.34
N LEU A 643 1.46 -16.28 6.68
CA LEU A 643 1.81 -17.40 7.56
C LEU A 643 1.35 -17.17 9.01
N ALA A 644 1.35 -15.92 9.50
CA ALA A 644 0.76 -15.57 10.79
C ALA A 644 -0.75 -15.83 10.80
N ALA A 645 -1.46 -15.55 9.69
CA ALA A 645 -2.88 -15.85 9.55
C ALA A 645 -3.13 -17.37 9.60
N ASP A 646 -2.34 -18.17 8.87
CA ASP A 646 -2.41 -19.65 8.90
C ASP A 646 -2.21 -20.22 10.33
N LEU A 647 -1.39 -19.55 11.16
CA LEU A 647 -1.17 -19.89 12.56
C LEU A 647 -2.24 -19.34 13.53
N GLY A 648 -3.27 -18.65 13.03
CA GLY A 648 -4.32 -18.04 13.84
C GLY A 648 -3.88 -16.78 14.59
N LYS A 649 -2.74 -16.19 14.23
CA LYS A 649 -2.18 -14.97 14.83
C LYS A 649 -2.68 -13.71 14.12
N SER A 650 -3.99 -13.53 14.03
CA SER A 650 -4.63 -12.49 13.18
C SER A 650 -4.17 -11.05 13.46
N GLN A 651 -3.85 -10.69 14.70
CA GLN A 651 -3.35 -9.34 15.03
C GLN A 651 -1.93 -9.12 14.50
N GLU A 652 -1.03 -10.09 14.72
CA GLU A 652 0.35 -10.06 14.20
C GLU A 652 0.35 -10.07 12.67
N ALA A 653 -0.55 -10.86 12.06
CA ALA A 653 -0.77 -10.86 10.63
C ALA A 653 -1.15 -9.46 10.09
N TYR A 654 -2.06 -8.77 10.78
CA TYR A 654 -2.49 -7.42 10.41
C TYR A 654 -1.37 -6.39 10.53
N GLU A 655 -0.53 -6.49 11.55
CA GLU A 655 0.64 -5.60 11.72
C GLU A 655 1.63 -5.74 10.56
N TYR A 656 1.99 -6.96 10.19
CA TYR A 656 2.86 -7.21 9.03
C TYR A 656 2.21 -6.82 7.70
N PHE A 657 0.90 -7.05 7.55
CA PHE A 657 0.14 -6.61 6.40
C PHE A 657 0.19 -5.08 6.23
N MET A 658 -0.10 -4.31 7.29
CA MET A 658 -0.04 -2.85 7.26
C MET A 658 1.39 -2.31 7.10
N GLN A 659 2.39 -3.09 7.52
CA GLN A 659 3.79 -2.78 7.26
C GLN A 659 4.13 -2.86 5.76
N ALA A 660 3.68 -3.91 5.07
CA ALA A 660 3.84 -4.02 3.62
C ALA A 660 2.94 -3.02 2.86
N ALA A 661 1.69 -2.83 3.27
CA ALA A 661 0.71 -2.08 2.50
C ALA A 661 1.02 -0.59 2.46
N MET A 662 1.66 -0.08 3.51
CA MET A 662 2.05 1.32 3.65
C MET A 662 3.52 1.57 3.27
N VAL A 663 4.25 0.59 2.71
CA VAL A 663 5.70 0.70 2.46
C VAL A 663 6.05 1.94 1.63
N ASP A 664 5.28 2.19 0.55
CA ASP A 664 5.47 3.35 -0.32
C ASP A 664 4.72 4.58 0.20
N LEU A 665 3.47 4.42 0.67
CA LEU A 665 2.62 5.54 1.12
C LEU A 665 3.22 6.34 2.29
N GLU A 666 3.88 5.63 3.21
CA GLU A 666 4.59 6.18 4.37
C GLU A 666 6.12 6.19 4.21
N ASP A 667 6.64 5.78 3.04
CA ASP A 667 8.07 5.68 2.78
C ASP A 667 8.84 4.99 3.92
N LYS A 668 8.29 3.88 4.45
CA LYS A 668 8.78 3.22 5.68
C LYS A 668 10.25 2.78 5.58
N ARG A 669 10.73 2.56 4.35
CA ARG A 669 12.10 2.13 4.04
C ARG A 669 13.02 3.27 3.59
N GLY A 670 12.48 4.47 3.37
CA GLY A 670 13.25 5.65 2.94
C GLY A 670 13.76 5.62 1.50
N ASN A 671 13.22 4.72 0.67
CA ASN A 671 13.66 4.49 -0.72
C ASN A 671 12.49 4.46 -1.72
N THR A 672 11.31 4.98 -1.35
CA THR A 672 10.16 5.10 -2.27
C THR A 672 10.49 5.95 -3.49
N GLN A 673 11.44 6.88 -3.38
CA GLN A 673 11.92 7.67 -4.51
C GLN A 673 12.45 6.81 -5.68
N ASP A 674 12.93 5.59 -5.41
CA ASP A 674 13.48 4.69 -6.41
C ASP A 674 12.38 4.02 -7.26
N GLY A 675 11.13 4.06 -6.79
CA GLY A 675 9.95 3.47 -7.42
C GLY A 675 9.15 2.60 -6.46
N ILE A 676 7.89 2.34 -6.84
CA ILE A 676 6.93 1.48 -6.14
C ILE A 676 7.49 0.08 -5.95
N HIS A 677 7.30 -0.51 -4.79
CA HIS A 677 7.75 -1.87 -4.50
C HIS A 677 6.78 -2.90 -5.10
N GLY A 678 7.01 -3.31 -6.36
CA GLY A 678 6.10 -4.20 -7.11
C GLY A 678 5.81 -5.53 -6.40
N ALA A 679 6.83 -6.18 -5.84
CA ALA A 679 6.63 -7.41 -5.08
C ALA A 679 5.83 -7.21 -3.79
N SER A 680 6.03 -6.10 -3.08
CA SER A 680 5.20 -5.77 -1.91
C SER A 680 3.74 -5.60 -2.33
N ALA A 681 3.48 -4.85 -3.42
CA ALA A 681 2.14 -4.63 -3.93
C ALA A 681 1.44 -5.93 -4.34
N GLY A 682 2.14 -6.86 -4.99
CA GLY A 682 1.64 -8.20 -5.30
C GLY A 682 1.41 -9.06 -4.06
N GLY A 683 2.33 -8.98 -3.10
CA GLY A 683 2.22 -9.64 -1.79
C GLY A 683 1.02 -9.17 -0.98
N ILE A 684 0.59 -7.91 -1.09
CA ILE A 684 -0.61 -7.40 -0.43
C ILE A 684 -1.87 -8.10 -0.91
N TRP A 685 -2.02 -8.30 -2.22
CA TRP A 685 -3.14 -9.08 -2.75
C TRP A 685 -3.12 -10.51 -2.18
N GLN A 686 -1.96 -11.15 -2.16
CA GLN A 686 -1.81 -12.49 -1.61
C GLN A 686 -2.13 -12.53 -0.11
N ALA A 687 -1.68 -11.57 0.69
CA ALA A 687 -1.99 -11.46 2.12
C ALA A 687 -3.49 -11.35 2.38
N VAL A 688 -4.21 -10.59 1.56
CA VAL A 688 -5.67 -10.47 1.68
C VAL A 688 -6.37 -11.77 1.30
N ILE A 689 -6.02 -12.37 0.16
CA ILE A 689 -6.76 -13.51 -0.39
C ILE A 689 -6.35 -14.82 0.27
N PHE A 690 -5.05 -15.09 0.35
CA PHE A 690 -4.48 -16.33 0.86
C PHE A 690 -4.19 -16.30 2.36
N GLY A 691 -4.11 -15.11 2.98
CA GLY A 691 -3.97 -14.95 4.43
C GLY A 691 -5.32 -14.72 5.10
N PHE A 692 -5.85 -13.49 5.04
CA PHE A 692 -7.10 -13.14 5.75
C PHE A 692 -8.34 -13.81 5.17
N GLY A 693 -8.43 -13.97 3.85
CA GLY A 693 -9.49 -14.77 3.20
C GLY A 693 -9.29 -16.27 3.40
N GLY A 694 -8.06 -16.70 3.70
CA GLY A 694 -7.67 -18.10 3.89
C GLY A 694 -8.09 -18.99 2.72
N ILE A 695 -7.98 -18.49 1.49
CA ILE A 695 -8.32 -19.25 0.29
C ILE A 695 -7.33 -20.41 0.12
N GLN A 696 -7.87 -21.63 0.07
CA GLN A 696 -7.16 -22.87 -0.23
C GLN A 696 -7.87 -23.60 -1.39
N PHE A 697 -7.13 -24.43 -2.14
CA PHE A 697 -7.69 -25.14 -3.29
C PHE A 697 -7.88 -26.62 -2.95
N ARG A 698 -9.06 -26.97 -2.42
CA ARG A 698 -9.40 -28.35 -2.03
C ARG A 698 -10.32 -28.99 -3.07
N GLU A 699 -10.05 -30.24 -3.44
CA GLU A 699 -10.86 -30.99 -4.41
C GLU A 699 -11.11 -30.22 -5.73
N ASN A 700 -10.14 -29.44 -6.18
CA ASN A 700 -10.21 -28.57 -7.37
C ASN A 700 -11.24 -27.42 -7.27
N VAL A 701 -11.55 -26.92 -6.07
CA VAL A 701 -12.41 -25.75 -5.86
C VAL A 701 -11.78 -24.80 -4.83
N PRO A 702 -11.84 -23.47 -5.02
CA PRO A 702 -11.40 -22.51 -4.02
C PRO A 702 -12.36 -22.49 -2.81
N VAL A 703 -11.81 -22.68 -1.61
CA VAL A 703 -12.54 -22.69 -0.34
C VAL A 703 -11.93 -21.68 0.62
N ALA A 704 -12.77 -20.90 1.31
CA ALA A 704 -12.33 -19.87 2.26
C ALA A 704 -12.28 -20.38 3.71
N HIS A 705 -11.19 -20.08 4.39
CA HIS A 705 -11.00 -20.27 5.83
C HIS A 705 -10.62 -18.91 6.46
N PRO A 706 -11.58 -18.00 6.70
CA PRO A 706 -11.27 -16.61 7.02
C PRO A 706 -10.56 -16.42 8.37
N HIS A 707 -9.57 -15.52 8.37
CA HIS A 707 -8.77 -15.10 9.53
C HIS A 707 -8.85 -13.58 9.76
N LEU A 708 -10.03 -12.99 9.58
CA LEU A 708 -10.22 -11.53 9.58
C LEU A 708 -9.71 -10.86 10.88
N PRO A 709 -8.95 -9.76 10.77
CA PRO A 709 -8.53 -9.01 11.95
C PRO A 709 -9.73 -8.34 12.64
N PRO A 710 -9.62 -7.98 13.93
CA PRO A 710 -10.75 -7.46 14.70
C PRO A 710 -11.44 -6.22 14.11
N THR A 711 -10.71 -5.41 13.33
CA THR A 711 -11.22 -4.18 12.69
C THR A 711 -12.02 -4.46 11.41
N TRP A 712 -11.85 -5.62 10.77
CA TRP A 712 -12.50 -5.92 9.50
C TRP A 712 -13.84 -6.61 9.73
N THR A 713 -14.90 -5.85 9.52
CA THR A 713 -16.29 -6.34 9.63
C THR A 713 -16.72 -7.16 8.41
N ARG A 714 -16.14 -6.87 7.25
CA ARG A 714 -16.39 -7.57 5.99
C ARG A 714 -15.16 -7.52 5.08
N LEU A 715 -14.90 -8.63 4.41
CA LEU A 715 -13.96 -8.77 3.31
C LEU A 715 -14.71 -9.39 2.12
N LYS A 716 -14.86 -8.63 1.02
CA LYS A 716 -15.48 -9.12 -0.21
C LYS A 716 -14.54 -9.00 -1.40
N PHE A 717 -14.42 -10.08 -2.15
CA PHE A 717 -13.59 -10.16 -3.36
C PHE A 717 -14.12 -11.27 -4.28
N LYS A 718 -13.47 -11.42 -5.44
CA LYS A 718 -13.67 -12.58 -6.30
C LYS A 718 -12.39 -12.96 -7.02
N LEU A 719 -12.33 -14.20 -7.50
CA LEU A 719 -11.20 -14.75 -8.24
C LEU A 719 -11.68 -15.71 -9.34
N GLN A 720 -10.85 -15.92 -10.35
CA GLN A 720 -11.06 -16.90 -11.40
C GLN A 720 -10.41 -18.23 -11.05
N TRP A 721 -11.14 -19.32 -11.30
CA TRP A 721 -10.63 -20.67 -11.21
C TRP A 721 -11.27 -21.51 -12.33
N HIS A 722 -10.46 -22.12 -13.18
CA HIS A 722 -10.88 -22.92 -14.34
C HIS A 722 -11.89 -22.16 -15.23
N GLY A 723 -11.59 -20.88 -15.51
CA GLY A 723 -12.41 -19.99 -16.33
C GLY A 723 -13.72 -19.49 -15.70
N LYS A 724 -13.95 -19.73 -14.40
CA LYS A 724 -15.17 -19.30 -13.67
C LYS A 724 -14.84 -18.32 -12.56
N TRP A 725 -15.70 -17.32 -12.39
CA TRP A 725 -15.62 -16.38 -11.26
C TRP A 725 -16.23 -17.00 -10.00
N HIS A 726 -15.48 -16.96 -8.91
CA HIS A 726 -15.90 -17.33 -7.56
C HIS A 726 -15.92 -16.08 -6.69
N GLU A 727 -17.09 -15.73 -6.15
CA GLU A 727 -17.26 -14.58 -5.26
C GLU A 727 -17.23 -15.02 -3.80
N PHE A 728 -16.55 -14.24 -2.96
CA PHE A 728 -16.47 -14.45 -1.52
C PHE A 728 -16.94 -13.19 -0.81
N ASP A 729 -17.88 -13.32 0.11
CA ASP A 729 -18.37 -12.25 1.00
C ASP A 729 -18.22 -12.73 2.43
N LEU A 730 -17.01 -12.53 2.96
CA LEU A 730 -16.59 -13.01 4.27
C LEU A 730 -16.95 -11.92 5.27
N ARG A 731 -17.78 -12.27 6.24
CA ARG A 731 -18.14 -11.37 7.33
C ARG A 731 -17.55 -11.92 8.60
N GLN A 732 -17.08 -11.02 9.46
CA GLN A 732 -16.76 -11.44 10.81
C GLN A 732 -18.04 -12.01 11.42
N GLU A 733 -18.03 -13.26 11.82
CA GLU A 733 -19.05 -13.72 12.77
C GLU A 733 -18.83 -12.87 14.01
N LEU A 734 -19.70 -11.87 14.20
CA LEU A 734 -19.81 -11.21 15.50
C LEU A 734 -19.86 -12.36 16.50
N PRO A 735 -18.94 -12.43 17.49
CA PRO A 735 -19.02 -13.48 18.49
C PRO A 735 -20.44 -13.44 18.99
N LYS A 736 -21.20 -14.55 18.82
CA LYS A 736 -22.57 -14.65 19.32
C LYS A 736 -22.51 -14.15 20.75
N THR A 737 -22.94 -12.92 20.98
CA THR A 737 -22.80 -12.28 22.28
C THR A 737 -23.64 -13.14 23.19
N ARG A 738 -22.96 -13.85 24.12
CA ARG A 738 -23.66 -14.34 25.30
C ARG A 738 -24.33 -13.10 25.87
N LYS A 739 -25.67 -13.14 25.96
CA LYS A 739 -26.47 -12.11 26.63
C LYS A 739 -25.67 -11.57 27.82
N PRO A 740 -25.34 -10.28 27.87
CA PRO A 740 -24.54 -9.75 28.95
C PRO A 740 -25.32 -9.95 30.26
N ASN A 741 -24.71 -10.63 31.22
CA ASN A 741 -25.25 -10.77 32.56
C ASN A 741 -24.97 -9.47 33.31
N ILE A 742 -25.72 -8.42 32.98
CA ILE A 742 -25.51 -7.11 33.61
C ILE A 742 -25.94 -7.18 35.08
N GLN A 743 -25.03 -6.82 35.97
CA GLN A 743 -25.28 -6.73 37.41
C GLN A 743 -25.16 -5.29 37.93
N GLY A 744 -24.50 -4.40 37.17
CA GLY A 744 -24.24 -3.01 37.57
C GLY A 744 -24.53 -2.00 36.46
N VAL A 745 -25.05 -0.83 36.84
CA VAL A 745 -25.22 0.32 35.94
C VAL A 745 -24.54 1.54 36.54
N ILE A 746 -23.75 2.21 35.72
CA ILE A 746 -23.01 3.42 36.07
C ILE A 746 -23.56 4.56 35.21
N PHE A 747 -24.11 5.60 35.84
CA PHE A 747 -24.59 6.78 35.14
C PHE A 747 -23.54 7.90 35.22
N ASP A 748 -23.24 8.54 34.09
CA ASP A 748 -22.78 9.93 34.18
C ASP A 748 -23.90 10.79 34.81
N LEU A 749 -23.53 11.93 35.39
CA LEU A 749 -24.47 12.80 36.07
C LEU A 749 -24.99 13.90 35.15
N ASP A 750 -24.07 14.61 34.50
CA ASP A 750 -24.32 15.87 33.81
C ASP A 750 -24.77 15.59 32.38
N GLY A 751 -26.04 15.87 32.06
CA GLY A 751 -26.63 15.57 30.73
C GLY A 751 -27.27 14.20 30.62
N VAL A 752 -27.09 13.33 31.62
CA VAL A 752 -27.73 12.01 31.71
C VAL A 752 -28.85 11.97 32.75
N LEU A 753 -28.59 12.35 34.00
CA LEU A 753 -29.61 12.37 35.07
C LEU A 753 -30.18 13.77 35.32
N THR A 754 -29.42 14.82 35.08
CA THR A 754 -29.82 16.22 35.28
C THR A 754 -29.13 17.12 34.24
N ASN A 755 -29.76 18.24 33.87
CA ASN A 755 -29.18 19.21 32.93
C ASN A 755 -28.27 20.25 33.63
N THR A 756 -27.38 19.79 34.52
CA THR A 756 -26.39 20.64 35.20
C THR A 756 -25.28 21.13 34.27
N ALA A 757 -25.20 20.60 33.04
CA ALA A 757 -24.33 21.10 31.97
C ALA A 757 -24.55 22.59 31.65
N GLU A 758 -25.78 23.09 31.76
CA GLU A 758 -26.07 24.52 31.57
C GLU A 758 -25.46 25.37 32.70
N TYR A 759 -25.42 24.88 33.94
CA TYR A 759 -24.75 25.59 35.04
C TYR A 759 -23.22 25.58 34.88
N HIS A 760 -22.67 24.51 34.30
CA HIS A 760 -21.25 24.51 33.91
C HIS A 760 -20.94 25.59 32.88
N TYR A 761 -21.79 25.73 31.85
CA TYR A 761 -21.68 26.80 30.85
C TYR A 761 -21.76 28.19 31.49
N GLN A 762 -22.76 28.46 32.32
CA GLN A 762 -22.93 29.75 33.00
C GLN A 762 -21.73 30.11 33.89
N ALA A 763 -21.21 29.14 34.64
CA ALA A 763 -20.03 29.35 35.47
C ALA A 763 -18.76 29.62 34.64
N TRP A 764 -18.57 28.92 33.52
CA TRP A 764 -17.46 29.19 32.60
C TRP A 764 -17.60 30.53 31.89
N GLN A 765 -18.80 30.90 31.45
CA GLN A 765 -19.08 32.18 30.82
C GLN A 765 -18.85 33.35 31.77
N LYS A 766 -19.27 33.23 33.03
CA LYS A 766 -19.00 34.25 34.06
C LYS A 766 -17.49 34.45 34.27
N LEU A 767 -16.74 33.36 34.43
CA LEU A 767 -15.28 33.42 34.54
C LEU A 767 -14.65 34.04 33.30
N ALA A 768 -15.03 33.59 32.10
CA ALA A 768 -14.46 34.08 30.85
C ALA A 768 -14.72 35.58 30.64
N ASN A 769 -15.91 36.08 31.01
CA ASN A 769 -16.24 37.50 30.94
C ASN A 769 -15.37 38.34 31.88
N GLU A 770 -15.12 37.86 33.10
CA GLU A 770 -14.26 38.55 34.08
C GLU A 770 -12.79 38.59 33.64
N GLU A 771 -12.33 37.56 32.94
CA GLU A 771 -10.94 37.39 32.48
C GLU A 771 -10.71 37.91 31.04
N GLY A 772 -11.75 38.45 30.39
CA GLY A 772 -11.69 38.91 29.00
C GLY A 772 -11.30 37.81 28.01
N LEU A 773 -11.77 36.58 28.24
CA LEU A 773 -11.54 35.40 27.42
C LEU A 773 -12.73 35.16 26.47
N PRO A 774 -12.49 34.83 25.19
CA PRO A 774 -13.57 34.45 24.29
C PRO A 774 -14.14 33.08 24.71
N PHE A 775 -15.42 33.03 25.06
CA PHE A 775 -16.11 31.77 25.37
C PHE A 775 -17.57 31.82 24.90
N ASN A 776 -17.96 30.85 24.08
CA ASN A 776 -19.30 30.74 23.50
C ASN A 776 -19.86 29.32 23.68
N ARG A 777 -21.11 29.09 23.23
CA ARG A 777 -21.77 27.78 23.39
C ARG A 777 -21.10 26.67 22.58
N GLU A 778 -20.57 26.97 21.40
CA GLU A 778 -19.86 26.01 20.56
C GLU A 778 -18.58 25.50 21.26
N MET A 779 -17.80 26.41 21.85
CA MET A 779 -16.64 26.04 22.67
C MET A 779 -17.06 25.20 23.88
N ASN A 780 -18.18 25.52 24.54
CA ASN A 780 -18.67 24.74 25.68
C ASN A 780 -19.03 23.30 25.30
N GLU A 781 -19.63 23.08 24.12
CA GLU A 781 -19.94 21.72 23.67
C GLU A 781 -18.68 20.86 23.49
N ALA A 782 -17.57 21.46 23.05
CA ALA A 782 -16.28 20.76 22.96
C ALA A 782 -15.67 20.41 24.35
N LEU A 783 -16.19 20.99 25.44
CA LEU A 783 -15.74 20.72 26.82
C LEU A 783 -16.61 19.70 27.56
N ARG A 784 -17.67 19.17 26.94
CA ARG A 784 -18.59 18.22 27.56
C ARG A 784 -17.83 16.93 27.95
N GLY A 785 -17.94 16.53 29.23
CA GLY A 785 -17.22 15.38 29.78
C GLY A 785 -15.71 15.59 30.01
N VAL A 786 -15.16 16.77 29.74
CA VAL A 786 -13.75 17.12 29.97
C VAL A 786 -13.55 17.63 31.40
N SER A 787 -12.39 17.33 32.00
CA SER A 787 -12.07 17.77 33.37
C SER A 787 -11.95 19.29 33.49
N ARG A 788 -12.26 19.84 34.68
CA ARG A 788 -12.23 21.30 34.94
C ARG A 788 -10.90 21.95 34.54
N ARG A 789 -9.78 21.29 34.85
CA ARG A 789 -8.44 21.81 34.52
C ARG A 789 -8.22 21.81 33.02
N ALA A 790 -8.49 20.70 32.33
CA ALA A 790 -8.35 20.61 30.88
C ALA A 790 -9.28 21.61 30.16
N SER A 791 -10.52 21.78 30.63
CA SER A 791 -11.43 22.82 30.16
C SER A 791 -10.85 24.22 30.30
N LEU A 792 -10.26 24.56 31.45
CA LEU A 792 -9.63 25.87 31.64
C LEU A 792 -8.45 26.07 30.68
N ILE A 793 -7.60 25.06 30.50
CA ILE A 793 -6.46 25.13 29.55
C ILE A 793 -6.94 25.39 28.11
N LEU A 794 -8.04 24.76 27.70
CA LEU A 794 -8.64 25.00 26.38
C LEU A 794 -9.22 26.41 26.26
N ILE A 795 -9.81 26.97 27.34
CA ILE A 795 -10.40 28.32 27.35
C ILE A 795 -9.32 29.41 27.34
N ILE A 796 -8.21 29.24 28.08
CA ILE A 796 -7.12 30.24 28.12
C ILE A 796 -6.28 30.26 26.84
N GLY A 797 -6.24 29.14 26.09
CA GLY A 797 -5.51 29.02 24.84
C GLY A 797 -4.01 29.29 25.01
N ASN A 798 -3.48 30.25 24.24
CA ASN A 798 -2.06 30.61 24.25
C ASN A 798 -1.69 31.68 25.31
N ARG A 799 -2.63 32.11 26.16
CA ARG A 799 -2.33 33.09 27.22
C ARG A 799 -1.59 32.42 28.36
N GLU A 800 -0.50 33.04 28.81
CA GLU A 800 0.30 32.53 29.93
C GLU A 800 -0.28 32.97 31.28
N TYR A 801 -0.63 32.00 32.12
CA TYR A 801 -1.03 32.18 33.51
C TYR A 801 -0.11 31.34 34.41
N SER A 802 0.24 31.85 35.58
CA SER A 802 0.97 31.05 36.59
C SER A 802 0.06 29.97 37.18
N GLU A 803 0.64 28.88 37.73
CA GLU A 803 -0.14 27.80 38.34
C GLU A 803 -1.02 28.30 39.50
N VAL A 804 -0.57 29.34 40.23
CA VAL A 804 -1.36 29.98 41.29
C VAL A 804 -2.61 30.66 40.72
N GLN A 805 -2.50 31.32 39.57
CA GLN A 805 -3.64 31.94 38.88
C GLN A 805 -4.60 30.88 38.31
N ILE A 806 -4.06 29.81 37.71
CA ILE A 806 -4.87 28.69 37.20
C ILE A 806 -5.68 28.06 38.33
N GLN A 807 -5.05 27.85 39.50
CA GLN A 807 -5.73 27.29 40.67
C GLN A 807 -6.82 28.23 41.22
N GLU A 808 -6.55 29.54 41.24
CA GLU A 808 -7.51 30.58 41.66
C GLU A 808 -8.73 30.63 40.73
N MET A 809 -8.51 30.63 39.42
CA MET A 809 -9.58 30.64 38.40
C MET A 809 -10.44 29.38 38.49
N MET A 810 -9.82 28.21 38.71
CA MET A 810 -10.56 26.96 38.93
C MET A 810 -11.40 27.01 40.20
N SER A 811 -10.90 27.66 41.27
CA SER A 811 -11.65 27.85 42.51
C SER A 811 -12.85 28.77 42.30
N ARG A 812 -12.65 29.96 41.70
CA ARG A 812 -13.74 30.90 41.39
C ARG A 812 -14.82 30.29 40.53
N LYS A 813 -14.44 29.58 39.47
CA LYS A 813 -15.41 28.86 38.62
C LYS A 813 -16.21 27.84 39.41
N ASN A 814 -15.55 27.14 40.34
CA ASN A 814 -16.24 26.19 41.20
C ASN A 814 -17.23 26.92 42.11
N ASP A 815 -16.86 28.05 42.70
CA ASP A 815 -17.75 28.81 43.59
C ASP A 815 -18.98 29.32 42.85
N TYR A 816 -18.83 29.80 41.60
CA TYR A 816 -19.95 30.17 40.74
C TYR A 816 -20.87 28.97 40.44
N TYR A 817 -20.28 27.81 40.17
CA TYR A 817 -21.06 26.60 39.93
C TYR A 817 -21.78 26.12 41.20
N VAL A 818 -21.13 26.16 42.37
CA VAL A 818 -21.72 25.80 43.66
C VAL A 818 -22.92 26.71 43.99
N GLU A 819 -22.79 28.01 43.73
CA GLU A 819 -23.88 28.98 43.89
C GLU A 819 -25.10 28.61 43.01
N LEU A 820 -24.87 28.20 41.76
CA LEU A 820 -25.93 27.81 40.83
C LEU A 820 -26.62 26.50 41.24
N ILE A 821 -25.86 25.47 41.65
CA ILE A 821 -26.42 24.17 42.02
C ILE A 821 -27.20 24.17 43.34
N HIS A 822 -27.07 25.21 44.18
CA HIS A 822 -27.87 25.33 45.40
C HIS A 822 -29.38 25.44 45.11
N ASN A 823 -29.74 25.92 43.92
CA ASN A 823 -31.11 26.06 43.44
C ASN A 823 -31.67 24.77 42.82
N ILE A 824 -30.87 23.70 42.73
CA ILE A 824 -31.35 22.40 42.23
C ILE A 824 -32.39 21.84 43.19
N THR A 825 -33.44 21.30 42.59
CA THR A 825 -34.56 20.63 43.23
C THR A 825 -34.81 19.28 42.55
N PRO A 826 -35.64 18.40 43.13
CA PRO A 826 -36.02 17.15 42.48
C PRO A 826 -36.70 17.30 41.11
N THR A 827 -37.22 18.49 40.75
CA THR A 827 -37.81 18.73 39.43
C THR A 827 -36.78 18.90 38.31
N ASP A 828 -35.50 18.99 38.64
CA ASP A 828 -34.40 19.14 37.68
C ASP A 828 -33.85 17.79 37.16
N LEU A 829 -34.46 16.67 37.57
CA LEU A 829 -34.19 15.35 37.01
C LEU A 829 -34.71 15.28 35.56
N LEU A 830 -33.89 14.71 34.67
CA LEU A 830 -34.29 14.51 33.28
C LEU A 830 -35.45 13.49 33.19
N PRO A 831 -36.38 13.65 32.23
CA PRO A 831 -37.49 12.73 32.05
C PRO A 831 -37.03 11.27 31.93
N GLY A 832 -37.68 10.37 32.68
CA GLY A 832 -37.35 8.93 32.70
C GLY A 832 -36.26 8.52 33.70
N ALA A 833 -35.45 9.45 34.22
CA ALA A 833 -34.35 9.13 35.14
C ALA A 833 -34.82 8.41 36.41
N VAL A 834 -35.85 8.92 37.10
CA VAL A 834 -36.38 8.30 38.34
C VAL A 834 -36.98 6.92 38.04
N ALA A 835 -37.73 6.80 36.95
CA ALA A 835 -38.38 5.55 36.56
C ALA A 835 -37.34 4.46 36.30
N LEU A 836 -36.29 4.77 35.52
CA LEU A 836 -35.21 3.82 35.24
C LEU A 836 -34.43 3.43 36.50
N LEU A 837 -34.12 4.39 37.38
CA LEU A 837 -33.46 4.09 38.66
C LEU A 837 -34.31 3.16 39.54
N ASP A 838 -35.64 3.33 39.55
CA ASP A 838 -36.54 2.45 40.30
C ASP A 838 -36.66 1.06 39.68
N GLU A 839 -36.72 0.96 38.36
CA GLU A 839 -36.71 -0.33 37.64
C GLU A 839 -35.43 -1.11 37.91
N LEU A 840 -34.27 -0.45 37.83
CA LEU A 840 -32.97 -1.08 38.10
C LEU A 840 -32.89 -1.65 39.52
N ARG A 841 -33.39 -0.90 40.51
CA ARG A 841 -33.44 -1.38 41.90
C ARG A 841 -34.40 -2.54 42.08
N GLN A 842 -35.57 -2.51 41.44
CA GLN A 842 -36.52 -3.62 41.47
C GLN A 842 -35.95 -4.88 40.82
N ALA A 843 -35.11 -4.72 39.79
CA ALA A 843 -34.38 -5.80 39.13
C ALA A 843 -33.14 -6.28 39.90
N GLY A 844 -32.82 -5.68 41.05
CA GLY A 844 -31.64 -6.05 41.86
C GLY A 844 -30.30 -5.57 41.29
N ILE A 845 -30.32 -4.67 40.31
CA ILE A 845 -29.13 -4.10 39.67
C ILE A 845 -28.54 -3.01 40.55
N LYS A 846 -27.22 -3.05 40.72
CA LYS A 846 -26.47 -2.06 41.50
C LYS A 846 -26.24 -0.79 40.69
N ILE A 847 -26.35 0.37 41.33
CA ILE A 847 -26.31 1.66 40.66
C ILE A 847 -25.16 2.51 41.18
N ALA A 848 -24.30 2.99 40.28
CA ALA A 848 -23.28 3.99 40.58
C ALA A 848 -23.44 5.27 39.78
N ILE A 849 -22.82 6.35 40.28
CA ILE A 849 -22.61 7.61 39.56
C ILE A 849 -21.11 7.76 39.28
N GLY A 850 -20.75 8.07 38.03
CA GLY A 850 -19.40 8.38 37.61
C GLY A 850 -19.32 9.77 36.97
N SER A 851 -19.12 10.81 37.78
CA SER A 851 -19.04 12.21 37.32
C SER A 851 -17.62 12.78 37.42
N ALA A 852 -17.23 13.57 36.44
CA ALA A 852 -15.99 14.35 36.48
C ALA A 852 -16.06 15.56 37.44
N SER A 853 -17.23 15.85 38.02
CA SER A 853 -17.43 16.96 38.95
C SER A 853 -17.25 16.52 40.40
N LYS A 854 -16.39 17.21 41.15
CA LYS A 854 -16.25 17.02 42.62
C LYS A 854 -17.52 17.31 43.44
N ASN A 855 -18.55 17.91 42.82
CA ASN A 855 -19.78 18.29 43.51
C ASN A 855 -20.92 17.27 43.30
N ALA A 856 -20.64 16.10 42.72
CA ALA A 856 -21.64 15.09 42.36
C ALA A 856 -22.53 14.70 43.55
N ARG A 857 -21.94 14.52 44.75
CA ARG A 857 -22.68 14.15 45.97
C ARG A 857 -23.74 15.20 46.34
N LEU A 858 -23.37 16.48 46.33
CA LEU A 858 -24.30 17.58 46.65
C LEU A 858 -25.46 17.64 45.65
N VAL A 859 -25.18 17.44 44.36
CA VAL A 859 -26.21 17.41 43.31
C VAL A 859 -27.16 16.23 43.51
N ILE A 860 -26.63 15.03 43.77
CA ILE A 860 -27.44 13.83 44.03
C ILE A 860 -28.36 13.98 45.25
N GLU A 861 -27.87 14.59 46.33
CA GLU A 861 -28.65 14.89 47.53
C GLU A 861 -29.78 15.88 47.23
N LYS A 862 -29.50 16.95 46.49
CA LYS A 862 -30.47 17.99 46.09
C LYS A 862 -31.55 17.47 45.14
N LEU A 863 -31.18 16.57 44.22
CA LEU A 863 -32.11 15.90 43.32
C LEU A 863 -33.00 14.87 44.05
N GLY A 864 -32.69 14.53 45.30
CA GLY A 864 -33.48 13.59 46.09
C GLY A 864 -33.31 12.12 45.68
N ILE A 865 -32.27 11.78 44.91
CA ILE A 865 -32.00 10.42 44.41
C ILE A 865 -30.88 9.69 45.17
N GLY A 866 -30.31 10.30 46.22
CA GLY A 866 -29.24 9.69 47.02
C GLY A 866 -29.60 8.32 47.61
N GLY A 867 -30.87 8.08 47.98
CA GLY A 867 -31.34 6.77 48.45
C GLY A 867 -31.48 5.69 47.36
N LYS A 868 -31.35 6.07 46.08
CA LYS A 868 -31.48 5.16 44.93
C LYS A 868 -30.13 4.69 44.38
N VAL A 869 -29.03 5.36 44.73
CA VAL A 869 -27.67 5.10 44.24
C VAL A 869 -26.87 4.33 45.31
N ASP A 870 -26.13 3.29 44.91
CA ASP A 870 -25.26 2.52 45.81
C ASP A 870 -23.88 3.18 45.99
N VAL A 871 -23.30 3.74 44.91
CA VAL A 871 -21.94 4.32 44.89
C VAL A 871 -21.92 5.65 44.16
N ILE A 872 -21.19 6.64 44.69
CA ILE A 872 -20.93 7.90 43.99
C ILE A 872 -19.42 8.09 43.88
N THR A 873 -18.94 8.15 42.64
CA THR A 873 -17.55 8.40 42.27
C THR A 873 -17.47 9.78 41.62
N ASP A 874 -16.69 10.68 42.22
CA ASP A 874 -16.57 12.09 41.80
C ASP A 874 -15.17 12.41 41.25
N GLY A 875 -15.01 13.62 40.70
CA GLY A 875 -13.78 14.04 40.02
C GLY A 875 -12.51 14.07 40.88
N ASP A 876 -12.61 13.98 42.21
CA ASP A 876 -11.46 13.96 43.12
C ASP A 876 -11.04 12.51 43.49
N THR A 877 -11.81 11.50 43.07
CA THR A 877 -11.57 10.08 43.43
C THR A 877 -10.54 9.36 42.54
N VAL A 878 -10.21 9.91 41.37
CA VAL A 878 -9.31 9.27 40.38
C VAL A 878 -8.28 10.27 39.84
N GLN A 879 -7.07 9.78 39.52
CA GLN A 879 -5.99 10.63 39.02
C GLN A 879 -6.17 11.04 37.56
N ALA A 880 -6.65 10.12 36.71
CA ALA A 880 -6.91 10.38 35.30
C ALA A 880 -8.42 10.53 35.05
N ALA A 881 -8.80 11.64 34.39
CA ALA A 881 -10.18 11.89 33.99
C ALA A 881 -10.50 11.24 32.62
N LYS A 882 -11.79 11.17 32.28
CA LYS A 882 -12.26 10.79 30.92
C LYS A 882 -11.45 11.56 29.87
N PRO A 883 -10.93 10.90 28.81
CA PRO A 883 -11.32 9.59 28.28
C PRO A 883 -10.64 8.36 28.93
N ALA A 884 -9.83 8.54 29.96
CA ALA A 884 -9.26 7.40 30.69
C ALA A 884 -10.37 6.61 31.42
N PRO A 885 -10.28 5.27 31.52
CA PRO A 885 -11.33 4.42 32.08
C PRO A 885 -11.43 4.46 33.62
N ASP A 886 -10.47 5.11 34.29
CA ASP A 886 -10.24 5.07 35.74
C ASP A 886 -11.49 5.36 36.57
N LEU A 887 -12.29 6.37 36.17
CA LEU A 887 -13.51 6.75 36.88
C LEU A 887 -14.55 5.62 36.91
N PHE A 888 -14.75 4.96 35.76
CA PHE A 888 -15.71 3.87 35.65
C PHE A 888 -15.19 2.58 36.27
N LEU A 889 -13.90 2.27 36.10
CA LEU A 889 -13.25 1.15 36.78
C LEU A 889 -13.33 1.29 38.30
N HIS A 890 -13.14 2.51 38.82
CA HIS A 890 -13.30 2.78 40.25
C HIS A 890 -14.74 2.57 40.72
N ALA A 891 -15.72 3.07 39.96
CA ALA A 891 -17.14 2.87 40.27
C ALA A 891 -17.53 1.37 40.29
N ALA A 892 -17.12 0.60 39.27
CA ALA A 892 -17.37 -0.85 39.22
C ALA A 892 -16.72 -1.59 40.40
N ASN A 893 -15.47 -1.23 40.74
CA ASN A 893 -14.77 -1.80 41.88
C ASN A 893 -15.47 -1.52 43.21
N GLN A 894 -15.99 -0.31 43.42
CA GLN A 894 -16.77 0.05 44.61
C GLN A 894 -18.12 -0.68 44.67
N LEU A 895 -18.75 -0.96 43.53
CA LEU A 895 -19.94 -1.80 43.45
C LEU A 895 -19.64 -3.29 43.70
N GLY A 896 -18.38 -3.71 43.58
CA GLY A 896 -17.95 -5.10 43.65
C GLY A 896 -18.32 -5.90 42.40
N ILE A 897 -18.44 -5.25 41.24
CA ILE A 897 -18.92 -5.85 39.98
C ILE A 897 -17.81 -5.83 38.92
N PRO A 898 -17.59 -6.92 38.17
CA PRO A 898 -16.67 -6.94 37.05
C PRO A 898 -17.05 -5.90 35.97
N PRO A 899 -16.08 -5.20 35.34
CA PRO A 899 -16.39 -4.20 34.32
C PRO A 899 -17.24 -4.71 33.15
N ASN A 900 -16.99 -5.94 32.69
CA ASN A 900 -17.76 -6.58 31.61
C ASN A 900 -19.21 -6.96 31.99
N GLU A 901 -19.60 -6.79 33.26
CA GLU A 901 -20.97 -6.95 33.76
C GLU A 901 -21.61 -5.59 34.13
N CYS A 902 -20.96 -4.49 33.73
CA CYS A 902 -21.43 -3.13 33.92
C CYS A 902 -21.91 -2.48 32.61
N VAL A 903 -22.93 -1.63 32.72
CA VAL A 903 -23.38 -0.72 31.67
C VAL A 903 -23.13 0.73 32.07
N VAL A 904 -22.60 1.53 31.17
CA VAL A 904 -22.39 2.97 31.35
C VAL A 904 -23.40 3.77 30.53
N PHE A 905 -24.13 4.69 31.17
CA PHE A 905 -24.98 5.68 30.49
C PHE A 905 -24.24 7.02 30.41
N GLU A 906 -24.08 7.56 29.20
CA GLU A 906 -23.21 8.71 28.97
C GLU A 906 -23.70 9.57 27.80
N ASP A 907 -23.52 10.89 27.89
CA ASP A 907 -23.94 11.84 26.84
C ASP A 907 -22.77 12.46 26.06
N ALA A 908 -21.52 12.21 26.48
CA ALA A 908 -20.30 12.74 25.88
C ALA A 908 -19.46 11.68 25.15
N ALA A 909 -18.91 12.04 23.98
CA ALA A 909 -18.03 11.15 23.19
C ALA A 909 -16.83 10.62 24.01
N VAL A 910 -16.20 11.48 24.82
CA VAL A 910 -15.07 11.11 25.68
C VAL A 910 -15.45 10.11 26.77
N GLY A 911 -16.69 10.15 27.26
CA GLY A 911 -17.17 9.19 28.22
C GLY A 911 -17.51 7.84 27.59
N ILE A 912 -18.03 7.83 26.35
CA ILE A 912 -18.21 6.58 25.59
C ILE A 912 -16.86 5.90 25.36
N ILE A 913 -15.83 6.66 24.96
CA ILE A 913 -14.46 6.14 24.83
C ILE A 913 -13.97 5.55 26.16
N ALA A 914 -14.19 6.24 27.29
CA ALA A 914 -13.80 5.75 28.60
C ALA A 914 -14.54 4.46 29.00
N ALA A 915 -15.83 4.32 28.69
CA ALA A 915 -16.62 3.12 28.96
C ALA A 915 -16.10 1.90 28.16
N LYS A 916 -15.81 2.10 26.86
CA LYS A 916 -15.26 1.05 26.00
C LYS A 916 -13.84 0.66 26.42
N ALA A 917 -13.01 1.64 26.79
CA ALA A 917 -11.68 1.38 27.34
C ALA A 917 -11.72 0.61 28.67
N ALA A 918 -12.79 0.76 29.45
CA ALA A 918 -13.02 0.01 30.68
C ALA A 918 -13.59 -1.41 30.44
N ASN A 919 -13.77 -1.83 29.18
CA ASN A 919 -14.43 -3.08 28.80
C ASN A 919 -15.86 -3.21 29.36
N MET A 920 -16.60 -2.09 29.38
CA MET A 920 -18.00 -2.00 29.79
C MET A 920 -18.90 -1.80 28.57
N TRP A 921 -20.18 -2.18 28.69
CA TRP A 921 -21.20 -1.86 27.69
C TRP A 921 -21.61 -0.39 27.81
N ALA A 922 -21.86 0.30 26.70
CA ALA A 922 -22.14 1.74 26.70
C ALA A 922 -23.49 2.06 26.06
N VAL A 923 -24.30 2.86 26.77
CA VAL A 923 -25.54 3.48 26.27
C VAL A 923 -25.31 4.98 26.10
N GLY A 924 -25.29 5.42 24.85
CA GLY A 924 -25.07 6.81 24.47
C GLY A 924 -26.38 7.60 24.41
N LEU A 925 -26.45 8.75 25.08
CA LEU A 925 -27.60 9.64 25.05
C LEU A 925 -27.34 10.88 24.18
N GLY A 926 -28.15 11.06 23.13
CA GLY A 926 -28.12 12.22 22.24
C GLY A 926 -27.87 11.87 20.76
N PRO A 927 -27.41 12.84 19.94
CA PRO A 927 -27.29 12.66 18.49
C PRO A 927 -26.22 11.64 18.11
N GLN A 928 -26.48 10.90 17.02
CA GLN A 928 -25.61 9.81 16.56
C GLN A 928 -24.19 10.30 16.22
N GLU A 929 -24.01 11.54 15.75
CA GLU A 929 -22.66 12.07 15.47
C GLU A 929 -21.81 12.21 16.73
N ARG A 930 -22.42 12.31 17.92
CA ARG A 930 -21.73 12.53 19.20
C ARG A 930 -21.47 11.23 19.96
N VAL A 931 -22.46 10.34 20.03
CA VAL A 931 -22.40 9.13 20.87
C VAL A 931 -22.48 7.84 20.04
N GLY A 932 -22.30 7.91 18.72
CA GLY A 932 -22.41 6.78 17.78
C GLY A 932 -21.43 5.62 18.00
N ALA A 933 -20.40 5.81 18.85
CA ALA A 933 -19.50 4.74 19.27
C ALA A 933 -20.05 3.89 20.44
N ALA A 934 -21.21 4.23 20.99
CA ALA A 934 -21.89 3.47 22.02
C ALA A 934 -22.49 2.18 21.45
N ASP A 935 -22.70 1.18 22.31
CA ASP A 935 -23.34 -0.08 21.90
C ASP A 935 -24.83 0.11 21.60
N VAL A 936 -25.49 1.02 22.33
CA VAL A 936 -26.86 1.46 22.06
C VAL A 936 -26.92 2.98 22.13
N VAL A 937 -27.59 3.61 21.16
CA VAL A 937 -27.79 5.05 21.11
C VAL A 937 -29.27 5.37 21.29
N LEU A 938 -29.58 6.24 22.25
CA LEU A 938 -30.93 6.69 22.56
C LEU A 938 -31.00 8.22 22.53
N PRO A 939 -32.14 8.81 22.14
CA PRO A 939 -32.29 10.26 22.13
C PRO A 939 -32.33 10.86 23.55
N SER A 940 -32.84 10.13 24.53
CA SER A 940 -32.91 10.51 25.95
C SER A 940 -33.28 9.31 26.84
N LEU A 941 -33.39 9.52 28.15
CA LEU A 941 -33.96 8.54 29.09
C LEU A 941 -35.50 8.47 29.05
N ALA A 942 -36.18 9.36 28.32
CA ALA A 942 -37.63 9.32 28.21
C ALA A 942 -38.06 8.02 27.51
N GLU A 943 -39.02 7.32 28.10
CA GLU A 943 -39.58 6.05 27.59
C GLU A 943 -38.62 4.84 27.61
N VAL A 944 -37.45 4.98 28.23
CA VAL A 944 -36.50 3.88 28.39
C VAL A 944 -36.97 2.91 29.48
N LYS A 945 -37.10 1.63 29.11
CA LYS A 945 -37.37 0.53 30.06
C LYS A 945 -36.19 -0.41 30.14
N TRP A 946 -35.83 -0.81 31.36
CA TRP A 946 -34.70 -1.72 31.61
C TRP A 946 -34.83 -3.06 30.87
N GLU A 947 -36.04 -3.64 30.83
CA GLU A 947 -36.29 -4.91 30.14
C GLU A 947 -36.10 -4.83 28.61
N GLU A 948 -36.38 -3.66 28.01
CA GLU A 948 -36.24 -3.43 26.57
C GLU A 948 -34.77 -3.20 26.19
N LEU A 949 -34.03 -2.50 27.06
CA LEU A 949 -32.58 -2.33 26.94
C LEU A 949 -31.85 -3.68 26.97
N ILE A 950 -32.16 -4.57 27.91
CA ILE A 950 -31.54 -5.91 27.97
C ILE A 950 -31.89 -6.77 26.75
N ARG A 951 -33.06 -6.57 26.12
CA ARG A 951 -33.42 -7.28 24.88
C ARG A 951 -32.69 -6.77 23.65
N ALA A 952 -32.22 -5.53 23.68
CA ALA A 952 -31.37 -4.96 22.64
C ALA A 952 -29.89 -5.36 22.80
N CYS A 953 -29.50 -5.91 23.97
CA CYS A 953 -28.23 -6.60 24.21
C CYS A 953 -28.24 -8.06 23.73
#